data_AF-A0A1J1I6V5-F1
#
_entry.id   AF-A0A1J1I6V5-F1
#
_cell.length_a   1.000
_cell.length_b   1.000
_cell.length_c   1.000
_cell.angle_alpha   90.00
_cell.angle_beta   90.00
_cell.angle_gamma   90.00
#
_symmetry.space_group_name_H-M   'P 1'
#
loop_
_entity.id
_entity.type
_entity.pdbx_description
1 polymer ?
#
loop_
_entity_poly.entity_id
_entity_poly.type
_entity_poly.pdbx_seq_one_letter_code
_entity_poly.pdbx_strand_id
1 'polypeptide(L)'
;MIIRLLTIGLCLISGITSAPRSIAKNGNNFQFIILHNNDMHARFEQTGVLSNKCSKADADANKCYGGFARVAHEVREYRKQAEDGKIPKVLYLNAGDTYTGTPWFSLYKDKIASDFLKILKPDAISLGNHEFDEGSENLAKFLNEIDFPVLAANLDLEKEPQLQTEYLKPSTVFTLDGRKIGIIGYLTPETKEVAIQNDVEFIDEVVALNKEAEKLKVEGVNIIIALGHSGYERDKEIAEQCPDIDLVIGGHSHTFLFTGQSPDIEKPLGDFPTWVTQPNGKKVPVVQAYAFTKYLGYLHLEFDDDGNLIEIDGTPILLNASIPRDPDVLALLETYRPGILELENDIVGITKVLLDGSCRRNECNLGNFLADAMVDWYAFKYESNEFWTDASIALLQGGGIRASIDHRSNNGEITKEDAATVLPFESKIEVVEVSGKALLEALEHSVHRFTDGEPRGEFLQLSGVQVVYDMNKPSGQRVVEAKVLCAKCAIPELQEINETEMYKIIMLDFLADGGDGFEMFKGKSVQKFDELDVDIFVEYIKKKSPIHPAVEWRITIKDFIDVEENVVGSTKVLLDGNCRQSECNLGNFITDAMVDWHATNYNDGEHWTDAAIAIIQGSRIKASIDSKMNNGRILKSEASNVFQPAFFNLNLVNFTGDELLKLLEHSVSTYGNINNLEFLQMSGIQVTFDVNKPVGQRVTDVKVLCAQCSVPELQTLQPTGHYKVIMQSILASGADGFGTVIGTKLNEDLGESDFNVFIEYLEKKSPVHPAVEWRITIKDFVDDNEVVGSTKVLLDSICTQNECNLGNFITDA
;
A
#
# COMPACT_ATOMS: atom_id res chain seq x y z
N MET A 1 48.43 22.79 -50.01
CA MET A 1 48.00 23.15 -51.37
C MET A 1 47.09 22.02 -51.87
N ILE A 2 45.79 22.32 -51.92
CA ILE A 2 44.69 21.82 -52.77
C ILE A 2 45.17 20.89 -53.94
N ILE A 3 44.60 19.73 -54.32
CA ILE A 3 43.26 19.35 -54.87
C ILE A 3 43.29 17.79 -55.04
N ARG A 4 42.38 17.00 -54.45
CA ARG A 4 41.13 16.44 -55.03
C ARG A 4 41.30 15.53 -56.28
N LEU A 5 40.91 14.25 -56.20
CA LEU A 5 39.67 13.72 -56.81
C LEU A 5 39.44 12.22 -56.57
N LEU A 6 38.16 11.94 -56.33
CA LEU A 6 37.47 10.67 -56.08
C LEU A 6 37.68 9.56 -57.13
N THR A 7 37.55 8.32 -56.67
CA THR A 7 36.75 7.30 -57.36
C THR A 7 36.07 6.39 -56.34
N ILE A 8 34.78 6.12 -56.60
CA ILE A 8 33.80 5.47 -55.72
C ILE A 8 33.96 3.95 -55.78
N GLY A 9 33.94 3.29 -54.62
CA GLY A 9 33.89 1.82 -54.49
C GLY A 9 32.85 1.41 -53.44
N LEU A 10 31.80 0.76 -53.90
CA LEU A 10 30.71 0.14 -53.13
C LEU A 10 31.28 -0.98 -52.22
N CYS A 11 31.03 -0.92 -50.90
CA CYS A 11 31.42 -1.98 -49.98
C CYS A 11 30.16 -2.70 -49.44
N LEU A 12 30.11 -4.00 -49.69
CA LEU A 12 29.08 -4.95 -49.25
C LEU A 12 29.17 -5.16 -47.73
N ILE A 13 28.04 -4.98 -47.04
CA ILE A 13 27.87 -5.30 -45.62
C ILE A 13 27.65 -6.81 -45.51
N SER A 14 28.57 -7.50 -44.84
CA SER A 14 28.46 -8.90 -44.45
C SER A 14 27.44 -9.06 -43.33
N GLY A 15 26.29 -9.67 -43.64
CA GLY A 15 25.31 -10.10 -42.65
C GLY A 15 25.83 -11.31 -41.86
N ILE A 16 26.00 -11.15 -40.55
CA ILE A 16 26.16 -12.25 -39.61
C ILE A 16 24.76 -12.81 -39.38
N THR A 17 24.46 -13.92 -40.05
CA THR A 17 23.28 -14.74 -39.78
C THR A 17 23.62 -15.65 -38.60
N SER A 18 23.12 -15.32 -37.40
CA SER A 18 23.06 -16.27 -36.30
C SER A 18 21.98 -17.30 -36.63
N ALA A 19 22.40 -18.44 -37.19
CA ALA A 19 21.55 -19.61 -37.28
C ALA A 19 21.02 -19.96 -35.87
N PRO A 20 19.73 -20.29 -35.72
CA PRO A 20 19.21 -20.77 -34.45
C PRO A 20 19.96 -22.05 -34.11
N ARG A 21 20.68 -22.02 -32.99
CA ARG A 21 21.29 -23.20 -32.40
C ARG A 21 20.13 -24.09 -31.97
N SER A 22 19.87 -25.16 -32.71
CA SER A 22 18.87 -26.15 -32.31
C SER A 22 19.32 -26.75 -30.98
N ILE A 23 18.69 -26.32 -29.89
CA ILE A 23 18.71 -27.05 -28.63
C ILE A 23 18.08 -28.41 -28.96
N ALA A 24 18.84 -29.47 -28.76
CA ALA A 24 18.31 -30.82 -28.86
C ALA A 24 17.20 -30.96 -27.81
N LYS A 25 15.93 -31.05 -28.25
CA LYS A 25 14.83 -31.53 -27.43
C LYS A 25 15.13 -32.99 -27.06
N ASN A 26 15.69 -33.20 -25.88
CA ASN A 26 15.76 -34.50 -25.22
C ASN A 26 14.97 -34.39 -23.92
N GLY A 27 13.76 -34.96 -23.90
CA GLY A 27 12.85 -35.03 -22.74
C GLY A 27 11.47 -34.44 -23.05
N ASN A 28 10.41 -35.26 -22.95
CA ASN A 28 9.01 -34.80 -22.98
C ASN A 28 8.63 -34.42 -21.54
N ASN A 29 9.15 -33.30 -21.04
CA ASN A 29 8.87 -32.87 -19.67
C ASN A 29 7.36 -32.67 -19.47
N PHE A 30 6.86 -33.01 -18.29
CA PHE A 30 5.43 -32.96 -17.98
C PHE A 30 5.04 -31.52 -17.64
N GLN A 31 4.07 -30.97 -18.36
CA GLN A 31 3.66 -29.56 -18.21
C GLN A 31 2.16 -29.45 -17.95
N PHE A 32 1.78 -28.51 -17.10
CA PHE A 32 0.39 -28.10 -16.91
C PHE A 32 0.34 -26.66 -16.38
N ILE A 33 -0.85 -26.07 -16.44
CA ILE A 33 -1.14 -24.72 -15.97
C ILE A 33 -2.03 -24.80 -14.73
N ILE A 34 -1.76 -23.94 -13.75
CA ILE A 34 -2.66 -23.64 -12.65
C ILE A 34 -3.12 -22.20 -12.78
N LEU A 35 -4.44 -22.01 -12.71
CA LEU A 35 -5.07 -20.75 -12.40
C LEU A 35 -5.51 -20.79 -10.94
N HIS A 36 -5.31 -19.71 -10.17
CA HIS A 36 -5.78 -19.70 -8.79
C HIS A 36 -6.32 -18.35 -8.31
N ASN A 37 -7.34 -18.42 -7.45
CA ASN A 37 -7.80 -17.31 -6.63
C ASN A 37 -7.63 -17.66 -5.14
N ASN A 38 -7.75 -16.64 -4.29
CA ASN A 38 -7.85 -16.73 -2.84
C ASN A 38 -8.62 -15.48 -2.37
N ASP A 39 -9.27 -15.53 -1.19
CA ASP A 39 -9.84 -14.37 -0.51
C ASP A 39 -10.82 -13.57 -1.39
N MET A 40 -11.71 -14.27 -2.08
CA MET A 40 -12.67 -13.66 -3.00
C MET A 40 -13.71 -12.78 -2.28
N HIS A 41 -13.97 -13.06 -1.00
CA HIS A 41 -14.78 -12.26 -0.07
C HIS A 41 -16.07 -11.69 -0.67
N ALA A 42 -16.89 -12.57 -1.23
CA ALA A 42 -18.18 -12.23 -1.82
C ALA A 42 -18.16 -11.10 -2.87
N ARG A 43 -17.03 -10.86 -3.55
CA ARG A 43 -16.93 -9.92 -4.69
C ARG A 43 -17.46 -10.56 -5.97
N PHE A 44 -18.73 -10.97 -5.95
CA PHE A 44 -19.40 -11.61 -7.10
C PHE A 44 -19.48 -10.65 -8.30
N GLU A 45 -19.74 -9.37 -8.03
CA GLU A 45 -19.69 -8.29 -9.00
C GLU A 45 -18.28 -7.68 -9.13
N GLN A 46 -18.03 -7.01 -10.25
CA GLN A 46 -16.82 -6.19 -10.41
C GLN A 46 -16.74 -5.06 -9.37
N THR A 47 -15.52 -4.69 -9.02
CA THR A 47 -15.22 -3.67 -8.01
C THR A 47 -14.51 -2.47 -8.61
N GLY A 48 -14.44 -1.37 -7.86
CA GLY A 48 -13.51 -0.27 -8.13
C GLY A 48 -12.05 -0.68 -7.83
N VAL A 49 -11.12 0.26 -8.03
CA VAL A 49 -9.68 0.02 -7.89
C VAL A 49 -9.26 -0.41 -6.47
N LEU A 50 -9.97 0.08 -5.45
CA LEU A 50 -9.76 -0.27 -4.03
C LEU A 50 -10.60 -1.47 -3.57
N SER A 51 -11.16 -2.25 -4.51
CA SER A 51 -12.07 -3.37 -4.22
C SER A 51 -13.38 -2.98 -3.53
N ASN A 52 -13.72 -1.68 -3.55
CA ASN A 52 -15.00 -1.11 -3.18
C ASN A 52 -16.02 -1.27 -4.33
N LYS A 53 -17.25 -0.80 -4.14
CA LYS A 53 -18.26 -0.77 -5.20
C LYS A 53 -17.73 -0.08 -6.47
N CYS A 54 -17.89 -0.74 -7.62
CA CYS A 54 -17.61 -0.15 -8.93
C CYS A 54 -18.64 0.94 -9.22
N SER A 55 -18.22 2.21 -9.22
CA SER A 55 -19.13 3.32 -9.56
C SER A 55 -19.45 3.33 -11.06
N LYS A 56 -20.55 4.00 -11.45
CA LYS A 56 -20.86 4.21 -12.87
C LYS A 56 -19.74 4.95 -13.59
N ALA A 57 -19.13 5.94 -12.94
CA ALA A 57 -18.01 6.69 -13.49
C ALA A 57 -16.78 5.79 -13.71
N ASP A 58 -16.48 4.89 -12.78
CA ASP A 58 -15.39 3.92 -12.94
C ASP A 58 -15.70 2.93 -14.06
N ALA A 59 -16.93 2.44 -14.15
CA ALA A 59 -17.35 1.54 -15.22
C ALA A 59 -17.22 2.21 -16.60
N ASP A 60 -17.73 3.44 -16.74
CA ASP A 60 -17.63 4.23 -17.98
C ASP A 60 -16.17 4.57 -18.34
N ALA A 61 -15.30 4.70 -17.34
CA ALA A 61 -13.87 4.94 -17.50
C ALA A 61 -13.02 3.67 -17.61
N ASN A 62 -13.62 2.47 -17.67
CA ASN A 62 -12.92 1.18 -17.70
C ASN A 62 -11.98 0.95 -16.49
N LYS A 63 -12.35 1.47 -15.32
CA LYS A 63 -11.63 1.36 -14.04
C LYS A 63 -12.31 0.41 -13.05
N CYS A 64 -13.02 -0.60 -13.57
CA CYS A 64 -13.57 -1.67 -12.74
C CYS A 64 -12.83 -2.98 -12.99
N TYR A 65 -12.73 -3.76 -11.93
CA TYR A 65 -11.83 -4.90 -11.80
C TYR A 65 -12.57 -6.12 -11.25
N GLY A 66 -12.01 -7.31 -11.46
CA GLY A 66 -12.49 -8.55 -10.89
C GLY A 66 -13.95 -8.87 -11.24
N GLY A 67 -14.64 -9.45 -10.26
CA GLY A 67 -15.96 -10.05 -10.39
C GLY A 67 -15.89 -11.45 -11.01
N PHE A 68 -16.79 -12.32 -10.56
CA PHE A 68 -16.79 -13.74 -10.96
C PHE A 68 -16.98 -13.91 -12.47
N ALA A 69 -17.62 -12.95 -13.14
CA ALA A 69 -17.80 -12.99 -14.58
C ALA A 69 -16.48 -12.85 -15.38
N ARG A 70 -15.48 -12.12 -14.86
CA ARG A 70 -14.13 -12.06 -15.47
C ARG A 70 -13.30 -13.28 -15.12
N VAL A 71 -13.39 -13.76 -13.88
CA VAL A 71 -12.75 -15.00 -13.45
C VAL A 71 -13.22 -16.16 -14.34
N ALA A 72 -14.53 -16.31 -14.53
CA ALA A 72 -15.12 -17.31 -15.40
C ALA A 72 -14.59 -17.21 -16.83
N HIS A 73 -14.53 -16.00 -17.37
CA HIS A 73 -14.06 -15.75 -18.73
C HIS A 73 -12.64 -16.27 -18.94
N GLU A 74 -11.70 -15.83 -18.10
CA GLU A 74 -10.29 -16.25 -18.19
C GLU A 74 -10.16 -17.77 -18.01
N VAL A 75 -10.77 -18.34 -16.98
CA VAL A 75 -10.71 -19.79 -16.73
C VAL A 75 -11.23 -20.59 -17.92
N ARG A 76 -12.34 -20.15 -18.53
CA ARG A 76 -12.92 -20.81 -19.71
C ARG A 76 -12.05 -20.64 -20.95
N GLU A 77 -11.43 -19.48 -21.15
CA GLU A 77 -10.55 -19.24 -22.29
C GLU A 77 -9.27 -20.08 -22.21
N TYR A 78 -8.62 -20.16 -21.03
CA TYR A 78 -7.49 -21.06 -20.81
C TYR A 78 -7.89 -22.53 -21.01
N ARG A 79 -9.00 -22.97 -20.43
CA ARG A 79 -9.49 -24.35 -20.63
C ARG A 79 -9.77 -24.66 -22.10
N LYS A 80 -10.39 -23.74 -22.83
CA LYS A 80 -10.65 -23.88 -24.27
C LYS A 80 -9.35 -23.95 -25.08
N GLN A 81 -8.36 -23.11 -24.78
CA GLN A 81 -7.05 -23.18 -25.44
C GLN A 81 -6.35 -24.53 -25.16
N ALA A 82 -6.51 -25.09 -23.95
CA ALA A 82 -5.99 -26.41 -23.59
C ALA A 82 -6.75 -27.56 -24.31
N GLU A 83 -8.07 -27.45 -24.47
CA GLU A 83 -8.89 -28.38 -25.26
C GLU A 83 -8.50 -28.35 -26.74
N ASP A 84 -8.22 -27.16 -27.29
CA ASP A 84 -7.73 -26.95 -28.65
C ASP A 84 -6.27 -27.42 -28.85
N GLY A 85 -5.57 -27.83 -27.78
CA GLY A 85 -4.17 -28.26 -27.82
C GLY A 85 -3.17 -27.14 -28.07
N LYS A 86 -3.54 -25.89 -27.79
CA LYS A 86 -2.67 -24.70 -27.96
C LYS A 86 -1.75 -24.48 -26.76
N ILE A 87 -2.21 -24.87 -25.58
CA ILE A 87 -1.48 -24.78 -24.30
C ILE A 87 -1.64 -26.09 -23.52
N PRO A 88 -0.83 -26.32 -22.45
CA PRO A 88 -0.98 -27.49 -21.57
C PRO A 88 -2.34 -27.58 -20.87
N LYS A 89 -2.63 -28.71 -20.23
CA LYS A 89 -3.84 -28.89 -19.41
C LYS A 89 -3.89 -27.87 -18.26
N VAL A 90 -5.10 -27.42 -17.92
CA VAL A 90 -5.34 -26.35 -16.95
C VAL A 90 -6.11 -26.92 -15.75
N LEU A 91 -5.64 -26.60 -14.54
CA LEU A 91 -6.40 -26.73 -13.29
C LEU A 91 -6.76 -25.33 -12.78
N TYR A 92 -7.98 -25.14 -12.30
CA TYR A 92 -8.42 -23.93 -11.61
C TYR A 92 -8.65 -24.24 -10.12
N LEU A 93 -7.91 -23.57 -9.25
CA LEU A 93 -7.90 -23.79 -7.80
C LEU A 93 -8.34 -22.53 -7.05
N ASN A 94 -8.93 -22.71 -5.86
CA ASN A 94 -9.24 -21.58 -4.98
C ASN A 94 -8.72 -21.88 -3.57
N ALA A 95 -7.96 -20.98 -2.96
CA ALA A 95 -7.34 -21.17 -1.66
C ALA A 95 -8.21 -20.69 -0.48
N GLY A 96 -9.54 -20.70 -0.60
CA GLY A 96 -10.49 -20.40 0.48
C GLY A 96 -10.95 -18.94 0.54
N ASP A 97 -11.86 -18.66 1.49
CA ASP A 97 -12.48 -17.35 1.74
C ASP A 97 -13.25 -16.81 0.53
N THR A 98 -14.16 -17.62 0.01
CA THR A 98 -15.21 -17.15 -0.90
C THR A 98 -16.31 -16.41 -0.12
N TYR A 99 -16.56 -16.86 1.11
CA TYR A 99 -17.57 -16.33 2.01
C TYR A 99 -17.22 -14.93 2.50
N THR A 100 -18.26 -14.22 2.94
CA THR A 100 -18.24 -12.95 3.68
C THR A 100 -17.48 -11.77 3.06
N GLY A 101 -18.07 -10.58 3.15
CA GLY A 101 -17.38 -9.33 2.81
C GLY A 101 -18.18 -8.35 1.97
N THR A 102 -19.33 -8.74 1.43
CA THR A 102 -20.30 -7.85 0.79
C THR A 102 -21.73 -8.21 1.22
N PRO A 103 -22.70 -7.31 1.03
CA PRO A 103 -24.11 -7.59 1.32
C PRO A 103 -24.67 -8.76 0.51
N TRP A 104 -24.03 -9.16 -0.60
CA TRP A 104 -24.40 -10.35 -1.35
C TRP A 104 -24.36 -11.60 -0.48
N PHE A 105 -23.30 -11.78 0.31
CA PHE A 105 -23.22 -12.92 1.22
C PHE A 105 -24.13 -12.73 2.43
N SER A 106 -24.21 -11.54 3.03
CA SER A 106 -25.09 -11.30 4.17
C SER A 106 -26.56 -11.63 3.84
N LEU A 107 -27.04 -11.31 2.65
CA LEU A 107 -28.42 -11.59 2.23
C LEU A 107 -28.67 -13.05 1.80
N TYR A 108 -27.72 -13.65 1.08
CA TYR A 108 -27.95 -14.92 0.37
C TYR A 108 -27.12 -16.10 0.88
N LYS A 109 -26.19 -15.84 1.81
CA LYS A 109 -25.40 -16.80 2.57
C LYS A 109 -24.74 -17.85 1.67
N ASP A 110 -24.77 -19.12 2.09
CA ASP A 110 -24.18 -20.26 1.39
C ASP A 110 -24.73 -20.46 -0.04
N LYS A 111 -25.99 -20.06 -0.29
CA LYS A 111 -26.66 -20.32 -1.56
C LYS A 111 -26.07 -19.56 -2.75
N ILE A 112 -25.72 -18.29 -2.57
CA ILE A 112 -25.07 -17.51 -3.63
C ILE A 112 -23.64 -18.02 -3.88
N ALA A 113 -22.91 -18.34 -2.80
CA ALA A 113 -21.56 -18.89 -2.90
C ALA A 113 -21.58 -20.24 -3.67
N SER A 114 -22.52 -21.13 -3.36
CA SER A 114 -22.65 -22.43 -4.04
C SER A 114 -22.96 -22.28 -5.53
N ASP A 115 -23.89 -21.40 -5.91
CA ASP A 115 -24.25 -21.17 -7.32
C ASP A 115 -23.09 -20.59 -8.13
N PHE A 116 -22.38 -19.62 -7.56
CA PHE A 116 -21.28 -18.97 -8.24
C PHE A 116 -20.03 -19.87 -8.33
N LEU A 117 -19.72 -20.67 -7.31
CA LEU A 117 -18.61 -21.61 -7.43
C LEU A 117 -18.92 -22.72 -8.45
N LYS A 118 -20.17 -23.21 -8.53
CA LYS A 118 -20.58 -24.17 -9.58
C LYS A 118 -20.42 -23.60 -10.99
N ILE A 119 -20.75 -22.32 -11.20
CA ILE A 119 -20.61 -21.73 -12.55
C ILE A 119 -19.15 -21.48 -12.95
N LEU A 120 -18.27 -21.25 -11.96
CA LEU A 120 -16.82 -21.14 -12.15
C LEU A 120 -16.16 -22.50 -12.42
N LYS A 121 -16.71 -23.58 -11.86
CA LYS A 121 -16.20 -24.96 -11.98
C LYS A 121 -14.74 -25.08 -11.52
N PRO A 122 -14.40 -24.79 -10.26
CA PRO A 122 -13.06 -25.09 -9.74
C PRO A 122 -12.79 -26.60 -9.80
N ASP A 123 -11.54 -26.97 -10.06
CA ASP A 123 -11.10 -28.35 -9.98
C ASP A 123 -10.99 -28.78 -8.51
N ALA A 124 -10.50 -27.90 -7.64
CA ALA A 124 -10.55 -28.05 -6.19
C ALA A 124 -10.54 -26.69 -5.49
N ILE A 125 -11.12 -26.62 -4.30
CA ILE A 125 -10.99 -25.45 -3.41
C ILE A 125 -10.46 -25.90 -2.05
N SER A 126 -9.70 -25.05 -1.35
CA SER A 126 -9.48 -25.21 0.09
C SER A 126 -10.61 -24.54 0.87
N LEU A 127 -10.86 -25.00 2.10
CA LEU A 127 -11.56 -24.17 3.08
C LEU A 127 -10.68 -22.98 3.47
N GLY A 128 -11.31 -21.82 3.65
CA GLY A 128 -10.82 -20.68 4.43
C GLY A 128 -11.55 -20.57 5.77
N ASN A 129 -11.16 -19.62 6.60
CA ASN A 129 -11.77 -19.45 7.91
C ASN A 129 -13.18 -18.88 7.80
N HIS A 130 -13.44 -18.02 6.80
CA HIS A 130 -14.74 -17.37 6.65
C HIS A 130 -15.84 -18.34 6.14
N GLU A 131 -15.47 -19.53 5.64
CA GLU A 131 -16.44 -20.60 5.39
C GLU A 131 -17.13 -21.11 6.68
N PHE A 132 -16.58 -20.81 7.87
CA PHE A 132 -17.16 -21.12 9.17
C PHE A 132 -17.96 -19.97 9.80
N ASP A 133 -18.07 -18.81 9.15
CA ASP A 133 -18.77 -17.63 9.70
C ASP A 133 -20.24 -17.88 10.05
N GLU A 134 -20.90 -18.81 9.34
CA GLU A 134 -22.29 -19.18 9.58
C GLU A 134 -22.42 -20.51 10.35
N GLY A 135 -21.31 -20.99 10.92
CA GLY A 135 -21.22 -22.23 11.68
C GLY A 135 -21.20 -23.52 10.84
N SER A 136 -20.81 -24.62 11.51
CA SER A 136 -20.64 -25.95 10.92
C SER A 136 -21.89 -26.47 10.20
N GLU A 137 -23.09 -26.13 10.67
CA GLU A 137 -24.35 -26.57 10.06
C GLU A 137 -24.59 -25.96 8.67
N ASN A 138 -24.31 -24.66 8.50
CA ASN A 138 -24.47 -24.00 7.21
C ASN A 138 -23.34 -24.37 6.25
N LEU A 139 -22.12 -24.54 6.74
CA LEU A 139 -21.04 -25.11 5.94
C LEU A 139 -21.40 -26.51 5.41
N ALA A 140 -22.02 -27.36 6.23
CA ALA A 140 -22.48 -28.66 5.78
C ALA A 140 -23.55 -28.57 4.67
N LYS A 141 -24.43 -27.56 4.68
CA LYS A 141 -25.39 -27.34 3.59
C LYS A 141 -24.68 -27.01 2.28
N PHE A 142 -23.74 -26.07 2.31
CA PHE A 142 -22.90 -25.73 1.17
C PHE A 142 -22.17 -26.95 0.60
N LEU A 143 -21.50 -27.72 1.46
CA LEU A 143 -20.77 -28.92 1.07
C LEU A 143 -21.67 -29.97 0.40
N ASN A 144 -22.96 -30.03 0.75
CA ASN A 144 -23.92 -30.94 0.13
C ASN A 144 -24.54 -30.40 -1.17
N GLU A 145 -24.36 -29.11 -1.48
CA GLU A 145 -24.89 -28.51 -2.70
C GLU A 145 -23.92 -28.57 -3.87
N ILE A 146 -22.60 -28.59 -3.63
CA ILE A 146 -21.54 -28.52 -4.65
C ILE A 146 -21.22 -29.87 -5.31
N ASP A 147 -20.41 -29.85 -6.37
CA ASP A 147 -20.01 -31.02 -7.17
C ASP A 147 -18.48 -31.13 -7.40
N PHE A 148 -17.68 -30.38 -6.63
CA PHE A 148 -16.22 -30.35 -6.68
C PHE A 148 -15.62 -30.57 -5.28
N PRO A 149 -14.37 -31.06 -5.17
CA PRO A 149 -13.74 -31.31 -3.88
C PRO A 149 -13.38 -30.01 -3.14
N VAL A 150 -13.67 -30.01 -1.85
CA VAL A 150 -13.26 -29.00 -0.86
C VAL A 150 -12.21 -29.64 0.04
N LEU A 151 -11.08 -28.97 0.23
CA LEU A 151 -9.89 -29.58 0.81
C LEU A 151 -9.53 -28.96 2.16
N ALA A 152 -9.29 -29.80 3.16
CA ALA A 152 -8.63 -29.44 4.42
C ALA A 152 -8.14 -30.72 5.12
N ALA A 153 -6.83 -30.96 5.14
CA ALA A 153 -6.25 -32.18 5.72
C ALA A 153 -6.12 -32.13 7.24
N ASN A 154 -6.15 -30.94 7.82
CA ASN A 154 -5.85 -30.69 9.22
C ASN A 154 -7.10 -30.51 10.09
N LEU A 155 -8.22 -31.09 9.69
CA LEU A 155 -9.46 -31.08 10.47
C LEU A 155 -9.68 -32.43 11.16
N ASP A 156 -9.96 -32.40 12.45
CA ASP A 156 -10.59 -33.49 13.18
C ASP A 156 -12.08 -33.20 13.36
N LEU A 157 -12.88 -34.01 12.68
CA LEU A 157 -14.33 -33.88 12.57
C LEU A 157 -15.08 -34.86 13.49
N GLU A 158 -14.44 -35.47 14.49
CA GLU A 158 -15.09 -36.45 15.39
C GLU A 158 -16.32 -35.87 16.10
N LYS A 159 -16.27 -34.59 16.48
CA LYS A 159 -17.37 -33.88 17.16
C LYS A 159 -18.35 -33.19 16.21
N GLU A 160 -18.03 -33.12 14.92
CA GLU A 160 -18.81 -32.40 13.89
C GLU A 160 -19.06 -33.32 12.67
N PRO A 161 -19.69 -34.51 12.85
CA PRO A 161 -19.81 -35.53 11.81
C PRO A 161 -20.62 -35.07 10.59
N GLN A 162 -21.45 -34.02 10.70
CA GLN A 162 -22.17 -33.43 9.58
C GLN A 162 -21.26 -32.81 8.52
N LEU A 163 -20.02 -32.45 8.89
CA LEU A 163 -19.01 -31.95 7.95
C LEU A 163 -18.34 -33.08 7.14
N GLN A 164 -18.49 -34.34 7.55
CA GLN A 164 -17.94 -35.52 6.85
C GLN A 164 -18.77 -35.85 5.59
N THR A 165 -18.79 -34.93 4.63
CA THR A 165 -19.50 -35.08 3.36
C THR A 165 -18.63 -35.80 2.30
N GLU A 166 -19.23 -36.14 1.15
CA GLU A 166 -18.47 -36.69 0.02
C GLU A 166 -17.45 -35.68 -0.56
N TYR A 167 -17.67 -34.38 -0.36
CA TYR A 167 -16.91 -33.32 -1.01
C TYR A 167 -15.80 -32.74 -0.13
N LEU A 168 -15.93 -32.76 1.20
CA LEU A 168 -14.85 -32.36 2.11
C LEU A 168 -13.82 -33.49 2.27
N LYS A 169 -12.59 -33.26 1.82
CA LYS A 169 -11.52 -34.27 1.79
C LYS A 169 -10.19 -33.69 2.29
N PRO A 170 -9.27 -34.51 2.80
CA PRO A 170 -7.91 -34.04 3.09
C PRO A 170 -7.13 -33.70 1.82
N SER A 171 -7.30 -34.49 0.77
CA SER A 171 -6.61 -34.32 -0.51
C SER A 171 -7.43 -34.87 -1.67
N THR A 172 -7.03 -34.52 -2.90
CA THR A 172 -7.55 -35.10 -4.15
C THR A 172 -6.41 -35.36 -5.13
N VAL A 173 -6.61 -36.27 -6.08
CA VAL A 173 -5.60 -36.64 -7.08
C VAL A 173 -6.17 -36.44 -8.48
N PHE A 174 -5.48 -35.63 -9.29
CA PHE A 174 -5.78 -35.44 -10.71
C PHE A 174 -4.82 -36.26 -11.57
N THR A 175 -5.31 -36.82 -12.67
CA THR A 175 -4.46 -37.48 -13.67
C THR A 175 -4.47 -36.67 -14.96
N LEU A 176 -3.36 -36.00 -15.28
CA LEU A 176 -3.18 -35.23 -16.51
C LEU A 176 -2.10 -35.90 -17.35
N ASP A 177 -2.41 -36.20 -18.61
CA ASP A 177 -1.50 -36.87 -19.55
C ASP A 177 -0.79 -38.13 -18.98
N GLY A 178 -1.50 -38.87 -18.12
CA GLY A 178 -1.02 -40.09 -17.47
C GLY A 178 -0.16 -39.88 -16.22
N ARG A 179 0.07 -38.63 -15.79
CA ARG A 179 0.79 -38.26 -14.56
C ARG A 179 -0.18 -37.88 -13.46
N LYS A 180 0.08 -38.33 -12.23
CA LYS A 180 -0.74 -38.04 -11.05
C LYS A 180 -0.23 -36.79 -10.34
N ILE A 181 -1.14 -35.87 -10.02
CA ILE A 181 -0.89 -34.66 -9.24
C ILE A 181 -1.77 -34.73 -7.99
N GLY A 182 -1.16 -34.66 -6.82
CA GLY A 182 -1.85 -34.59 -5.54
C GLY A 182 -2.05 -33.15 -5.11
N ILE A 183 -3.24 -32.81 -4.63
CA ILE A 183 -3.52 -31.51 -4.02
C ILE A 183 -4.02 -31.76 -2.60
N ILE A 184 -3.32 -31.20 -1.61
CA ILE A 184 -3.63 -31.35 -0.19
C ILE A 184 -4.13 -30.00 0.35
N GLY A 185 -5.26 -30.04 1.04
CA GLY A 185 -5.86 -28.86 1.68
C GLY A 185 -5.24 -28.53 3.03
N TYR A 186 -5.20 -27.27 3.42
CA TYR A 186 -4.90 -26.86 4.79
C TYR A 186 -5.63 -25.56 5.17
N LEU A 187 -5.95 -25.41 6.44
CA LEU A 187 -6.67 -24.25 6.99
C LEU A 187 -6.03 -23.82 8.31
N THR A 188 -5.94 -22.52 8.57
CA THR A 188 -5.40 -22.00 9.83
C THR A 188 -6.14 -22.55 11.06
N PRO A 189 -5.42 -23.08 12.08
CA PRO A 189 -5.99 -23.39 13.37
C PRO A 189 -6.61 -22.18 14.09
N GLU A 190 -6.22 -20.95 13.70
CA GLU A 190 -6.82 -19.71 14.21
C GLU A 190 -8.31 -19.59 13.85
N THR A 191 -8.84 -20.41 12.93
CA THR A 191 -10.28 -20.49 12.63
C THR A 191 -11.14 -20.68 13.89
N LYS A 192 -10.60 -21.36 14.91
CA LYS A 192 -11.28 -21.55 16.20
C LYS A 192 -11.50 -20.24 16.97
N GLU A 193 -10.71 -19.22 16.68
CA GLU A 193 -10.71 -17.90 17.32
C GLU A 193 -11.32 -16.81 16.42
N VAL A 194 -11.21 -16.93 15.10
CA VAL A 194 -11.62 -15.87 14.15
C VAL A 194 -12.97 -16.08 13.48
N ALA A 195 -13.58 -17.26 13.65
CA ALA A 195 -14.94 -17.57 13.19
C ALA A 195 -15.88 -17.84 14.38
N ILE A 196 -17.18 -18.03 14.10
CA ILE A 196 -18.12 -18.45 15.15
C ILE A 196 -17.66 -19.77 15.77
N GLN A 197 -17.80 -19.87 17.10
CA GLN A 197 -17.39 -21.04 17.86
C GLN A 197 -17.99 -22.33 17.30
N ASN A 198 -17.14 -23.33 17.11
CA ASN A 198 -17.49 -24.66 16.62
C ASN A 198 -16.67 -25.74 17.36
N ASP A 199 -17.04 -27.01 17.17
CA ASP A 199 -16.40 -28.15 17.85
C ASP A 199 -15.35 -28.87 16.99
N VAL A 200 -14.96 -28.30 15.83
CA VAL A 200 -13.86 -28.82 15.00
C VAL A 200 -12.54 -28.62 15.74
N GLU A 201 -11.71 -29.67 15.80
CA GLU A 201 -10.33 -29.52 16.27
C GLU A 201 -9.41 -29.37 15.06
N PHE A 202 -8.56 -28.34 15.11
CA PHE A 202 -7.63 -28.01 14.04
C PHE A 202 -6.24 -28.50 14.41
N ILE A 203 -5.70 -29.40 13.60
CA ILE A 203 -4.35 -29.94 13.73
C ILE A 203 -3.37 -28.94 13.11
N ASP A 204 -2.13 -28.91 13.61
CA ASP A 204 -1.02 -28.19 12.97
C ASP A 204 -0.91 -28.58 11.48
N GLU A 205 -0.83 -27.57 10.61
CA GLU A 205 -0.86 -27.75 9.16
C GLU A 205 0.34 -28.56 8.67
N VAL A 206 1.55 -28.28 9.17
CA VAL A 206 2.78 -28.99 8.78
C VAL A 206 2.68 -30.47 9.16
N VAL A 207 2.14 -30.78 10.34
CA VAL A 207 1.91 -32.16 10.79
C VAL A 207 0.92 -32.89 9.88
N ALA A 208 -0.22 -32.26 9.57
CA ALA A 208 -1.27 -32.86 8.75
C ALA A 208 -0.84 -33.02 7.28
N LEU A 209 -0.19 -32.00 6.71
CA LEU A 209 0.31 -32.01 5.33
C LEU A 209 1.35 -33.10 5.12
N ASN A 210 2.32 -33.24 6.02
CA ASN A 210 3.32 -34.30 5.93
C ASN A 210 2.71 -35.71 5.96
N LYS A 211 1.72 -35.93 6.84
CA LYS A 211 1.01 -37.21 6.94
C LYS A 211 0.25 -37.54 5.65
N GLU A 212 -0.48 -36.58 5.08
CA GLU A 212 -1.24 -36.82 3.85
C GLU A 212 -0.32 -36.91 2.62
N ALA A 213 0.79 -36.15 2.59
CA ALA A 213 1.78 -36.25 1.52
C ALA A 213 2.44 -37.64 1.49
N GLU A 214 2.83 -38.19 2.64
CA GLU A 214 3.36 -39.56 2.73
C GLU A 214 2.39 -40.59 2.15
N LYS A 215 1.10 -40.47 2.49
CA LYS A 215 0.04 -41.34 1.93
C LYS A 215 -0.03 -41.23 0.41
N LEU A 216 -0.04 -40.03 -0.14
CA LEU A 216 -0.08 -39.81 -1.60
C LEU A 216 1.18 -40.36 -2.29
N LYS A 217 2.37 -40.24 -1.68
CA LYS A 217 3.61 -40.84 -2.20
C LYS A 217 3.52 -42.35 -2.30
N VAL A 218 2.97 -43.02 -1.28
CA VAL A 218 2.73 -44.48 -1.29
C VAL A 218 1.77 -44.89 -2.41
N GLU A 219 0.82 -44.04 -2.77
CA GLU A 219 -0.12 -44.24 -3.89
C GLU A 219 0.47 -43.93 -5.29
N GLY A 220 1.77 -43.58 -5.33
CA GLY A 220 2.52 -43.30 -6.55
C GLY A 220 2.28 -41.90 -7.12
N VAL A 221 1.85 -40.95 -6.29
CA VAL A 221 1.80 -39.52 -6.64
C VAL A 221 3.17 -38.92 -6.39
N ASN A 222 3.78 -38.27 -7.40
CA ASN A 222 5.12 -37.69 -7.27
C ASN A 222 5.18 -36.18 -7.47
N ILE A 223 4.02 -35.54 -7.71
CA ILE A 223 3.87 -34.08 -7.73
C ILE A 223 2.79 -33.73 -6.70
N ILE A 224 3.16 -32.98 -5.65
CA ILE A 224 2.26 -32.66 -4.53
C ILE A 224 2.20 -31.14 -4.34
N ILE A 225 0.99 -30.61 -4.39
CA ILE A 225 0.69 -29.19 -4.20
C ILE A 225 -0.06 -29.04 -2.87
N ALA A 226 0.36 -28.10 -2.04
CA ALA A 226 -0.46 -27.65 -0.92
C ALA A 226 -1.30 -26.44 -1.36
N LEU A 227 -2.60 -26.53 -1.12
CA LEU A 227 -3.58 -25.49 -1.42
C LEU A 227 -4.29 -25.14 -0.12
N GLY A 228 -4.16 -23.92 0.39
CA GLY A 228 -4.73 -23.65 1.71
C GLY A 228 -4.74 -22.21 2.17
N HIS A 229 -5.14 -22.05 3.42
CA HIS A 229 -5.61 -20.78 3.94
C HIS A 229 -5.07 -20.51 5.35
N SER A 230 -3.77 -20.24 5.44
CA SER A 230 -3.09 -19.95 6.72
C SER A 230 -2.21 -18.70 6.73
N GLY A 231 -2.15 -17.96 5.63
CA GLY A 231 -1.37 -16.75 5.53
C GLY A 231 0.07 -17.00 5.07
N TYR A 232 0.63 -15.97 4.43
CA TYR A 232 1.87 -16.04 3.67
C TYR A 232 3.10 -16.49 4.48
N GLU A 233 3.21 -16.10 5.76
CA GLU A 233 4.30 -16.57 6.61
C GLU A 233 4.19 -18.07 6.89
N ARG A 234 2.98 -18.56 7.18
CA ARG A 234 2.73 -19.98 7.39
C ARG A 234 2.90 -20.79 6.10
N ASP A 235 2.53 -20.23 4.97
CA ASP A 235 2.77 -20.84 3.65
C ASP A 235 4.27 -21.07 3.38
N LYS A 236 5.13 -20.11 3.79
CA LYS A 236 6.59 -20.27 3.71
C LYS A 236 7.11 -21.34 4.66
N GLU A 237 6.58 -21.41 5.89
CA GLU A 237 6.93 -22.47 6.83
C GLU A 237 6.53 -23.86 6.30
N ILE A 238 5.35 -23.98 5.70
CA ILE A 238 4.89 -25.21 5.03
C ILE A 238 5.86 -25.59 3.91
N ALA A 239 6.22 -24.64 3.05
CA ALA A 239 7.17 -24.88 1.96
C ALA A 239 8.55 -25.34 2.47
N GLU A 240 9.00 -24.83 3.62
CA GLU A 240 10.27 -25.21 4.25
C GLU A 240 10.22 -26.58 4.95
N GLN A 241 9.14 -26.87 5.67
CA GLN A 241 9.06 -27.99 6.61
C GLN A 241 8.34 -29.24 6.06
N CYS A 242 7.74 -29.15 4.88
CA CYS A 242 7.09 -30.29 4.22
C CYS A 242 7.92 -30.80 3.02
N PRO A 243 8.83 -31.77 3.20
CA PRO A 243 9.81 -32.17 2.19
C PRO A 243 9.19 -32.70 0.88
N ASP A 244 8.01 -33.29 0.96
CA ASP A 244 7.33 -33.88 -0.20
C ASP A 244 6.47 -32.87 -0.99
N ILE A 245 6.28 -31.63 -0.51
CA ILE A 245 5.53 -30.58 -1.22
C ILE A 245 6.39 -29.92 -2.29
N ASP A 246 5.83 -29.72 -3.48
CA ASP A 246 6.50 -29.13 -4.66
C ASP A 246 6.05 -27.70 -4.97
N LEU A 247 4.89 -27.27 -4.46
CA LEU A 247 4.32 -25.93 -4.65
C LEU A 247 3.33 -25.63 -3.51
N VAL A 248 3.33 -24.40 -3.00
CA VAL A 248 2.34 -23.91 -2.03
C VAL A 248 1.53 -22.79 -2.66
N ILE A 249 0.21 -22.92 -2.63
CA ILE A 249 -0.78 -21.92 -3.08
C ILE A 249 -1.61 -21.51 -1.88
N GLY A 250 -1.40 -20.30 -1.40
CA GLY A 250 -1.99 -19.80 -0.15
C GLY A 250 -3.12 -18.78 -0.32
N GLY A 251 -3.65 -18.34 0.82
CA GLY A 251 -4.62 -17.25 1.02
C GLY A 251 -4.54 -16.67 2.43
N HIS A 252 -5.61 -16.04 2.92
CA HIS A 252 -5.79 -15.47 4.27
C HIS A 252 -5.16 -14.10 4.48
N SER A 253 -3.88 -13.97 4.15
CA SER A 253 -3.09 -12.77 4.42
C SER A 253 -3.21 -11.69 3.35
N HIS A 254 -4.10 -11.88 2.36
CA HIS A 254 -4.34 -11.00 1.20
C HIS A 254 -3.06 -10.59 0.47
N THR A 255 -2.07 -11.49 0.42
CA THR A 255 -0.71 -11.09 0.02
C THR A 255 -0.63 -10.91 -1.49
N PHE A 256 -0.25 -9.70 -1.90
CA PHE A 256 0.11 -9.43 -3.29
C PHE A 256 1.59 -9.73 -3.52
N LEU A 257 1.86 -10.71 -4.38
CA LEU A 257 3.20 -11.05 -4.83
C LEU A 257 3.32 -10.68 -6.30
N PHE A 258 4.41 -10.01 -6.69
CA PHE A 258 4.64 -9.63 -8.08
C PHE A 258 6.13 -9.38 -8.34
N THR A 259 6.66 -9.92 -9.43
CA THR A 259 8.04 -9.67 -9.85
C THR A 259 8.08 -8.57 -10.91
N GLY A 260 8.78 -7.47 -10.59
CA GLY A 260 8.89 -6.30 -11.46
C GLY A 260 7.98 -5.14 -11.05
N GLN A 261 7.57 -4.33 -12.03
CA GLN A 261 6.68 -3.20 -11.78
C GLN A 261 5.24 -3.68 -11.59
N SER A 262 4.64 -3.37 -10.43
CA SER A 262 3.23 -3.68 -10.17
C SER A 262 2.31 -3.14 -11.27
N PRO A 263 1.32 -3.91 -11.75
CA PRO A 263 0.42 -3.48 -12.80
C PRO A 263 -0.67 -2.52 -12.32
N ASP A 264 -0.82 -2.32 -11.00
CA ASP A 264 -1.80 -1.42 -10.40
C ASP A 264 -1.28 -0.88 -9.04
N ILE A 265 -2.15 -0.36 -8.18
CA ILE A 265 -1.82 0.33 -6.93
C ILE A 265 -1.25 -0.58 -5.83
N GLU A 266 -1.45 -1.90 -5.90
CA GLU A 266 -0.97 -2.83 -4.89
C GLU A 266 0.56 -2.86 -4.87
N LYS A 267 1.14 -2.79 -3.66
CA LYS A 267 2.59 -2.90 -3.45
C LYS A 267 2.94 -4.37 -3.19
N PRO A 268 3.84 -4.98 -3.97
CA PRO A 268 4.20 -6.37 -3.77
C PRO A 268 4.96 -6.54 -2.44
N LEU A 269 4.57 -7.54 -1.64
CA LEU A 269 5.27 -7.93 -0.42
C LEU A 269 6.48 -8.83 -0.72
N GLY A 270 6.47 -9.48 -1.88
CA GLY A 270 7.53 -10.36 -2.36
C GLY A 270 7.39 -10.66 -3.85
N ASP A 271 8.35 -11.41 -4.37
CA ASP A 271 8.34 -11.90 -5.75
C ASP A 271 7.24 -12.94 -5.96
N PHE A 272 6.75 -13.04 -7.21
CA PHE A 272 5.85 -14.11 -7.64
C PHE A 272 6.61 -15.06 -8.60
N PRO A 273 6.85 -16.32 -8.23
CA PRO A 273 6.66 -16.90 -6.90
C PRO A 273 7.74 -16.44 -5.91
N THR A 274 7.44 -16.56 -4.61
CA THR A 274 8.48 -16.47 -3.58
C THR A 274 9.14 -17.82 -3.41
N TRP A 275 10.47 -17.87 -3.48
CA TRP A 275 11.23 -19.10 -3.37
C TRP A 275 11.66 -19.40 -1.94
N VAL A 276 11.22 -20.52 -1.40
CA VAL A 276 11.67 -21.07 -0.11
C VAL A 276 12.63 -22.22 -0.36
N THR A 277 13.76 -22.25 0.34
CA THR A 277 14.74 -23.34 0.23
C THR A 277 14.64 -24.24 1.45
N GLN A 278 14.30 -25.50 1.22
CA GLN A 278 14.24 -26.53 2.27
C GLN A 278 15.65 -26.89 2.77
N PRO A 279 15.77 -27.49 3.97
CA PRO A 279 17.06 -27.96 4.50
C PRO A 279 17.82 -28.95 3.59
N ASN A 280 17.10 -29.70 2.75
CA ASN A 280 17.67 -30.64 1.77
C ASN A 280 18.16 -29.95 0.47
N GLY A 281 17.97 -28.63 0.33
CA GLY A 281 18.32 -27.84 -0.84
C GLY A 281 17.25 -27.75 -1.93
N LYS A 282 16.10 -28.45 -1.80
CA LYS A 282 14.94 -28.32 -2.68
C LYS A 282 14.38 -26.90 -2.58
N LYS A 283 14.05 -26.29 -3.73
CA LYS A 283 13.37 -25.00 -3.78
C LYS A 283 11.88 -25.21 -4.03
N VAL A 284 11.05 -24.63 -3.18
CA VAL A 284 9.59 -24.72 -3.26
C VAL A 284 9.05 -23.30 -3.47
N PRO A 285 8.30 -23.05 -4.56
CA PRO A 285 7.63 -21.78 -4.79
C PRO A 285 6.39 -21.65 -3.89
N VAL A 286 6.18 -20.45 -3.38
CA VAL A 286 4.99 -20.02 -2.63
C VAL A 286 4.30 -18.90 -3.42
N VAL A 287 3.00 -19.02 -3.62
CA VAL A 287 2.19 -18.03 -4.34
C VAL A 287 0.90 -17.65 -3.61
N GLN A 288 0.50 -16.40 -3.77
CA GLN A 288 -0.83 -15.85 -3.46
C GLN A 288 -1.20 -14.84 -4.55
N ALA A 289 -2.50 -14.56 -4.72
CA ALA A 289 -3.04 -13.67 -5.75
C ALA A 289 -3.84 -12.51 -5.15
N TYR A 290 -3.27 -11.83 -4.13
CA TYR A 290 -3.91 -10.70 -3.43
C TYR A 290 -5.26 -11.12 -2.81
N ALA A 291 -6.37 -10.54 -3.25
CA ALA A 291 -7.72 -10.80 -2.76
C ALA A 291 -8.78 -10.23 -3.73
N PHE A 292 -10.05 -10.39 -3.37
CA PHE A 292 -11.20 -9.67 -3.92
C PHE A 292 -11.46 -9.89 -5.41
N THR A 293 -10.93 -10.99 -5.96
CA THR A 293 -10.98 -11.31 -7.41
C THR A 293 -10.27 -10.30 -8.31
N LYS A 294 -9.52 -9.34 -7.77
CA LYS A 294 -8.83 -8.33 -8.59
C LYS A 294 -7.76 -8.95 -9.48
N TYR A 295 -7.13 -10.02 -8.99
CA TYR A 295 -6.13 -10.80 -9.71
C TYR A 295 -6.53 -12.27 -9.80
N LEU A 296 -6.12 -12.92 -10.89
CA LEU A 296 -6.12 -14.37 -11.06
C LEU A 296 -4.68 -14.83 -11.17
N GLY A 297 -4.19 -15.61 -10.20
CA GLY A 297 -2.85 -16.16 -10.25
C GLY A 297 -2.71 -17.12 -11.43
N TYR A 298 -1.63 -17.00 -12.20
CA TYR A 298 -1.30 -17.87 -13.32
C TYR A 298 0.08 -18.50 -13.11
N LEU A 299 0.15 -19.81 -13.32
CA LEU A 299 1.36 -20.62 -13.23
C LEU A 299 1.40 -21.62 -14.39
N HIS A 300 2.41 -21.55 -15.24
CA HIS A 300 2.82 -22.62 -16.15
C HIS A 300 3.97 -23.37 -15.51
N LEU A 301 3.74 -24.65 -15.20
CA LEU A 301 4.67 -25.50 -14.48
C LEU A 301 5.24 -26.57 -15.40
N GLU A 302 6.52 -26.87 -15.23
CA GLU A 302 7.21 -27.96 -15.90
C GLU A 302 7.92 -28.85 -14.88
N PHE A 303 7.68 -30.15 -14.97
CA PHE A 303 8.21 -31.18 -14.09
C PHE A 303 8.98 -32.24 -14.89
N ASP A 304 10.02 -32.80 -14.28
CA ASP A 304 10.74 -33.95 -14.81
C ASP A 304 10.00 -35.29 -14.56
N ASP A 305 10.62 -36.39 -15.00
CA ASP A 305 10.05 -37.74 -14.85
C ASP A 305 9.97 -38.21 -13.38
N ASP A 306 10.84 -37.69 -12.52
CA ASP A 306 10.88 -38.02 -11.09
C ASP A 306 9.86 -37.19 -10.29
N GLY A 307 9.32 -36.12 -10.88
CA GLY A 307 8.33 -35.23 -10.26
C GLY A 307 8.94 -33.98 -9.66
N ASN A 308 10.20 -33.65 -10.00
CA ASN A 308 10.82 -32.41 -9.55
C ASN A 308 10.39 -31.24 -10.45
N LEU A 309 10.04 -30.10 -9.85
CA LEU A 309 9.77 -28.86 -10.56
C LEU A 309 11.07 -28.33 -11.18
N ILE A 310 11.08 -28.15 -12.49
CA ILE A 310 12.26 -27.69 -13.25
C ILE A 310 12.11 -26.27 -13.80
N GLU A 311 10.89 -25.87 -14.17
CA GLU A 311 10.59 -24.52 -14.66
C GLU A 311 9.21 -24.06 -14.18
N ILE A 312 9.10 -22.76 -13.91
CA ILE A 312 7.87 -22.06 -13.55
C ILE A 312 7.87 -20.71 -14.29
N ASP A 313 6.82 -20.46 -15.06
CA ASP A 313 6.50 -19.15 -15.62
C ASP A 313 5.17 -18.71 -15.03
N GLY A 314 5.16 -17.59 -14.31
CA GLY A 314 4.01 -17.22 -13.49
C GLY A 314 3.89 -15.72 -13.22
N THR A 315 2.65 -15.25 -13.18
CA THR A 315 2.31 -13.88 -12.80
C THR A 315 0.83 -13.79 -12.41
N PRO A 316 0.43 -12.93 -11.47
CA PRO A 316 -0.97 -12.60 -11.28
C PRO A 316 -1.53 -11.78 -12.46
N ILE A 317 -2.58 -12.29 -13.10
CA ILE A 317 -3.30 -11.61 -14.17
C ILE A 317 -4.25 -10.58 -13.54
N LEU A 318 -4.04 -9.29 -13.83
CA LEU A 318 -4.94 -8.22 -13.42
C LEU A 318 -6.28 -8.33 -14.18
N LEU A 319 -7.37 -8.58 -13.46
CA LEU A 319 -8.71 -8.72 -14.04
C LEU A 319 -9.37 -7.37 -14.29
N ASN A 320 -8.83 -6.55 -15.18
CA ASN A 320 -9.38 -5.22 -15.50
C ASN A 320 -10.46 -5.26 -16.61
N ALA A 321 -10.92 -4.08 -17.03
CA ALA A 321 -11.95 -3.94 -18.06
C ALA A 321 -11.57 -4.45 -19.47
N SER A 322 -10.31 -4.77 -19.75
CA SER A 322 -9.91 -5.40 -21.01
C SER A 322 -10.35 -6.87 -21.11
N ILE A 323 -10.59 -7.51 -19.96
CA ILE A 323 -11.09 -8.88 -19.87
C ILE A 323 -12.62 -8.85 -19.93
N PRO A 324 -13.25 -9.53 -20.90
CA PRO A 324 -14.69 -9.64 -21.01
C PRO A 324 -15.34 -10.26 -19.77
N ARG A 325 -16.65 -10.01 -19.61
CA ARG A 325 -17.49 -10.61 -18.57
C ARG A 325 -18.42 -11.63 -19.21
N ASP A 326 -18.43 -12.83 -18.69
CA ASP A 326 -19.25 -13.90 -19.26
C ASP A 326 -20.75 -13.69 -19.02
N PRO A 327 -21.62 -13.73 -20.07
CA PRO A 327 -23.03 -13.36 -19.96
C PRO A 327 -23.88 -14.25 -19.05
N ASP A 328 -23.58 -15.54 -18.95
CA ASP A 328 -24.32 -16.48 -18.09
C ASP A 328 -24.05 -16.23 -16.60
N VAL A 329 -22.82 -15.85 -16.25
CA VAL A 329 -22.45 -15.44 -14.89
C VAL A 329 -23.12 -14.12 -14.51
N LEU A 330 -23.17 -13.16 -15.44
CA LEU A 330 -23.94 -11.93 -15.23
C LEU A 330 -25.43 -12.22 -15.07
N ALA A 331 -26.01 -13.11 -15.87
CA ALA A 331 -27.40 -13.50 -15.76
C ALA A 331 -27.72 -14.12 -14.39
N LEU A 332 -26.80 -14.93 -13.84
CA LEU A 332 -26.93 -15.46 -12.48
C LEU A 332 -26.91 -14.33 -11.44
N LEU A 333 -25.98 -13.38 -11.55
CA LEU A 333 -25.91 -12.20 -10.67
C LEU A 333 -27.22 -11.40 -10.67
N GLU A 334 -27.84 -11.21 -11.83
CA GLU A 334 -29.12 -10.50 -11.96
C GLU A 334 -30.27 -11.18 -11.21
N THR A 335 -30.22 -12.49 -10.97
CA THR A 335 -31.25 -13.19 -10.18
C THR A 335 -31.24 -12.79 -8.70
N TYR A 336 -30.07 -12.39 -8.20
CA TYR A 336 -29.85 -11.95 -6.82
C TYR A 336 -29.87 -10.42 -6.67
N ARG A 337 -29.81 -9.66 -7.77
CA ARG A 337 -29.74 -8.19 -7.73
C ARG A 337 -30.91 -7.49 -7.02
N PRO A 338 -32.19 -7.96 -7.07
CA PRO A 338 -33.30 -7.23 -6.46
C PRO A 338 -33.12 -6.93 -4.95
N GLY A 339 -32.61 -7.87 -4.15
CA GLY A 339 -32.37 -7.64 -2.73
C GLY A 339 -31.24 -6.64 -2.45
N ILE A 340 -30.23 -6.61 -3.33
CA ILE A 340 -29.14 -5.62 -3.25
C ILE A 340 -29.65 -4.22 -3.58
N LEU A 341 -30.46 -4.08 -4.63
CA LEU A 341 -31.06 -2.79 -5.01
C LEU A 341 -31.91 -2.18 -3.89
N GLU A 342 -32.54 -3.00 -3.04
CA GLU A 342 -33.27 -2.50 -1.88
C GLU A 342 -32.34 -1.78 -0.88
N LEU A 343 -31.17 -2.36 -0.62
CA LEU A 343 -30.14 -1.76 0.24
C LEU A 343 -29.47 -0.54 -0.39
N GLU A 344 -29.20 -0.60 -1.69
CA GLU A 344 -28.57 0.51 -2.45
C GLU A 344 -29.44 1.77 -2.48
N ASN A 345 -30.76 1.61 -2.58
CA ASN A 345 -31.69 2.73 -2.67
C ASN A 345 -32.05 3.33 -1.30
N ASP A 346 -31.72 2.68 -0.19
CA ASP A 346 -31.94 3.19 1.16
C ASP A 346 -30.77 4.10 1.59
N ILE A 347 -30.87 5.39 1.28
CA ILE A 347 -29.91 6.40 1.72
C ILE A 347 -30.12 6.69 3.21
N VAL A 348 -29.11 6.42 4.03
CA VAL A 348 -29.15 6.56 5.48
C VAL A 348 -28.53 7.85 5.99
N GLY A 349 -27.68 8.51 5.20
CA GLY A 349 -27.12 9.82 5.56
C GLY A 349 -26.05 10.32 4.60
N ILE A 350 -25.26 11.29 5.05
CA ILE A 350 -24.20 11.93 4.26
C ILE A 350 -22.92 12.02 5.09
N THR A 351 -21.77 11.65 4.55
CA THR A 351 -20.44 11.96 5.10
C THR A 351 -19.78 13.13 4.36
N LYS A 352 -19.00 13.94 5.09
CA LYS A 352 -18.16 15.01 4.53
C LYS A 352 -16.67 14.67 4.51
N VAL A 353 -16.30 13.49 4.99
CA VAL A 353 -14.91 13.01 5.07
C VAL A 353 -14.82 11.59 4.54
N LEU A 354 -13.61 11.15 4.20
CA LEU A 354 -13.35 9.71 4.02
C LEU A 354 -13.60 9.01 5.37
N LEU A 355 -14.44 7.99 5.38
CA LEU A 355 -14.53 7.06 6.51
C LEU A 355 -13.55 5.93 6.24
N ASP A 356 -12.38 6.01 6.88
CA ASP A 356 -11.28 5.08 6.65
C ASP A 356 -11.46 3.80 7.48
N GLY A 357 -11.61 2.67 6.79
CA GLY A 357 -11.69 1.33 7.38
C GLY A 357 -10.34 0.68 7.63
N SER A 358 -9.20 1.38 7.45
CA SER A 358 -7.85 0.87 7.71
C SER A 358 -7.53 0.78 9.21
N CYS A 359 -8.33 0.02 9.94
CA CYS A 359 -8.47 0.07 11.40
C CYS A 359 -7.65 -0.97 12.18
N ARG A 360 -6.72 -1.68 11.52
CA ARG A 360 -5.98 -2.80 12.12
C ARG A 360 -4.60 -2.44 12.69
N ARG A 361 -4.21 -1.18 12.59
CA ARG A 361 -2.86 -0.72 12.98
C ARG A 361 -2.82 0.59 13.73
N ASN A 362 -3.81 1.44 13.51
CA ASN A 362 -3.86 2.78 14.04
C ASN A 362 -5.31 3.10 14.41
N GLU A 363 -5.49 4.19 15.14
CA GLU A 363 -6.81 4.81 15.26
C GLU A 363 -7.34 5.16 13.86
N CYS A 364 -8.56 4.74 13.56
CA CYS A 364 -9.26 5.10 12.33
C CYS A 364 -10.54 5.86 12.68
N ASN A 365 -10.91 6.85 11.86
CA ASN A 365 -12.08 7.67 12.16
C ASN A 365 -13.41 6.91 12.02
N LEU A 366 -13.48 5.89 11.15
CA LEU A 366 -14.65 5.01 11.06
C LEU A 366 -14.81 4.17 12.33
N GLY A 367 -13.71 3.62 12.86
CA GLY A 367 -13.69 2.87 14.12
C GLY A 367 -14.16 3.72 15.31
N ASN A 368 -13.68 4.96 15.40
CA ASN A 368 -14.18 5.92 16.40
C ASN A 368 -15.69 6.12 16.30
N PHE A 369 -16.20 6.34 15.09
CA PHE A 369 -17.61 6.61 14.85
C PHE A 369 -18.50 5.41 15.16
N LEU A 370 -18.05 4.19 14.83
CA LEU A 370 -18.74 2.94 15.16
C LEU A 370 -18.80 2.69 16.67
N ALA A 371 -17.66 2.85 17.36
CA ALA A 371 -17.62 2.71 18.82
C ALA A 371 -18.48 3.79 19.52
N ASP A 372 -18.52 5.02 18.99
CA ASP A 372 -19.41 6.07 19.49
C ASP A 372 -20.89 5.75 19.26
N ALA A 373 -21.24 5.11 18.14
CA ALA A 373 -22.61 4.66 17.88
C ALA A 373 -23.08 3.67 18.95
N MET A 374 -22.21 2.74 19.37
CA MET A 374 -22.49 1.76 20.42
C MET A 374 -22.73 2.44 21.77
N VAL A 375 -21.88 3.39 22.16
CA VAL A 375 -22.05 4.14 23.43
C VAL A 375 -23.30 5.02 23.41
N ASP A 376 -23.55 5.76 22.32
CA ASP A 376 -24.73 6.62 22.17
C ASP A 376 -26.04 5.82 22.21
N TRP A 377 -26.06 4.66 21.54
CA TRP A 377 -27.21 3.76 21.54
C TRP A 377 -27.49 3.20 22.93
N TYR A 378 -26.47 2.72 23.64
CA TYR A 378 -26.65 2.16 24.98
C TYR A 378 -27.06 3.23 25.99
N ALA A 379 -26.44 4.42 25.94
CA ALA A 379 -26.81 5.55 26.80
C ALA A 379 -28.26 5.99 26.56
N PHE A 380 -28.76 5.91 25.32
CA PHE A 380 -30.17 6.19 25.02
C PHE A 380 -31.13 5.17 25.64
N LYS A 381 -30.73 3.89 25.73
CA LYS A 381 -31.53 2.82 26.34
C LYS A 381 -31.47 2.80 27.86
N TYR A 382 -30.48 3.44 28.47
CA TYR A 382 -30.30 3.46 29.91
C TYR A 382 -31.47 4.19 30.60
N GLU A 383 -32.30 3.46 31.34
CA GLU A 383 -33.56 3.99 31.89
C GLU A 383 -33.38 4.89 33.13
N SER A 384 -32.25 4.78 33.84
CA SER A 384 -32.01 5.56 35.05
C SER A 384 -31.51 6.96 34.74
N ASN A 385 -31.98 7.94 35.51
CA ASN A 385 -31.52 9.34 35.42
C ASN A 385 -30.50 9.70 36.51
N GLU A 386 -30.00 8.73 37.27
CA GLU A 386 -28.99 8.97 38.32
C GLU A 386 -27.64 9.41 37.72
N PHE A 387 -27.29 8.81 36.58
CA PHE A 387 -26.09 9.08 35.80
C PHE A 387 -26.44 9.11 34.31
N TRP A 388 -25.52 9.56 33.46
CA TRP A 388 -25.76 9.61 32.01
C TRP A 388 -25.73 8.23 31.34
N THR A 389 -25.00 7.27 31.92
CA THR A 389 -24.99 5.85 31.56
C THR A 389 -24.40 5.04 32.71
N ASP A 390 -24.47 3.71 32.64
CA ASP A 390 -23.66 2.81 33.46
C ASP A 390 -22.58 2.03 32.68
N ALA A 391 -22.54 2.20 31.35
CA ALA A 391 -21.47 1.72 30.47
C ALA A 391 -21.07 2.84 29.50
N SER A 392 -19.87 3.39 29.69
CA SER A 392 -19.31 4.52 28.92
C SER A 392 -18.23 4.10 27.92
N ILE A 393 -17.86 2.81 27.93
CA ILE A 393 -16.74 2.25 27.17
C ILE A 393 -17.32 1.36 26.07
N ALA A 394 -16.82 1.51 24.84
CA ALA A 394 -17.02 0.54 23.78
C ALA A 394 -15.69 0.10 23.16
N LEU A 395 -15.58 -1.20 22.89
CA LEU A 395 -14.44 -1.82 22.23
C LEU A 395 -14.92 -2.50 20.94
N LEU A 396 -14.20 -2.28 19.84
CA LEU A 396 -14.47 -2.87 18.54
C LEU A 396 -13.17 -3.27 17.86
N GLN A 397 -13.00 -4.54 17.50
CA GLN A 397 -11.83 -5.04 16.80
C GLN A 397 -11.80 -4.58 15.34
N GLY A 398 -10.63 -4.13 14.87
CA GLY A 398 -10.43 -3.64 13.51
C GLY A 398 -10.64 -4.73 12.45
N GLY A 399 -10.51 -6.01 12.82
CA GLY A 399 -10.89 -7.16 12.01
C GLY A 399 -12.37 -7.18 11.60
N GLY A 400 -13.25 -6.59 12.43
CA GLY A 400 -14.69 -6.48 12.18
C GLY A 400 -15.07 -5.37 11.18
N ILE A 401 -14.18 -4.42 10.91
CA ILE A 401 -14.41 -3.29 10.00
C ILE A 401 -13.86 -3.65 8.62
N ARG A 402 -14.74 -3.88 7.63
CA ARG A 402 -14.37 -4.56 6.37
C ARG A 402 -14.26 -3.66 5.15
N ALA A 403 -14.62 -2.39 5.25
CA ALA A 403 -14.57 -1.45 4.13
C ALA A 403 -14.43 0.00 4.57
N SER A 404 -14.00 0.84 3.63
CA SER A 404 -14.00 2.30 3.73
C SER A 404 -15.17 2.89 2.92
N ILE A 405 -15.66 4.06 3.32
CA ILE A 405 -16.67 4.82 2.56
C ILE A 405 -16.07 6.16 2.16
N ASP A 406 -15.87 6.35 0.85
CA ASP A 406 -15.31 7.59 0.30
C ASP A 406 -16.40 8.58 -0.07
N HIS A 407 -16.47 9.71 0.65
CA HIS A 407 -17.41 10.79 0.36
C HIS A 407 -17.35 11.32 -1.09
N ARG A 408 -16.26 11.09 -1.83
CA ARG A 408 -16.11 11.55 -3.22
C ARG A 408 -16.83 10.66 -4.24
N SER A 409 -17.18 9.42 -3.88
CA SER A 409 -17.72 8.44 -4.82
C SER A 409 -19.18 8.74 -5.20
N ASN A 410 -20.00 9.23 -4.27
CA ASN A 410 -21.42 9.50 -4.47
C ASN A 410 -21.91 10.77 -3.74
N ASN A 411 -21.19 11.89 -3.90
CA ASN A 411 -21.52 13.18 -3.25
C ASN A 411 -21.69 13.11 -1.72
N GLY A 412 -21.05 12.12 -1.09
CA GLY A 412 -21.09 11.87 0.33
C GLY A 412 -22.27 11.03 0.80
N GLU A 413 -23.22 10.67 -0.07
CA GLU A 413 -24.35 9.81 0.33
C GLU A 413 -23.86 8.46 0.83
N ILE A 414 -24.44 8.02 1.95
CA ILE A 414 -24.21 6.72 2.56
C ILE A 414 -25.50 5.93 2.45
N THR A 415 -25.42 4.72 1.92
CA THR A 415 -26.54 3.79 1.75
C THR A 415 -26.52 2.69 2.82
N LYS A 416 -27.61 1.93 2.94
CA LYS A 416 -27.62 0.73 3.80
C LYS A 416 -26.69 -0.36 3.26
N GLU A 417 -26.47 -0.43 1.95
CA GLU A 417 -25.45 -1.29 1.32
C GLU A 417 -24.04 -0.93 1.83
N ASP A 418 -23.69 0.35 1.87
CA ASP A 418 -22.38 0.79 2.39
C ASP A 418 -22.19 0.35 3.85
N ALA A 419 -23.21 0.54 4.69
CA ALA A 419 -23.18 0.12 6.09
C ALA A 419 -23.00 -1.41 6.25
N ALA A 420 -23.75 -2.21 5.49
CA ALA A 420 -23.64 -3.67 5.50
C ALA A 420 -22.31 -4.17 4.90
N THR A 421 -21.66 -3.38 4.03
CA THR A 421 -20.32 -3.69 3.52
C THR A 421 -19.24 -3.42 4.56
N VAL A 422 -19.43 -2.39 5.41
CA VAL A 422 -18.52 -2.09 6.54
C VAL A 422 -18.64 -3.15 7.63
N LEU A 423 -19.87 -3.56 7.98
CA LEU A 423 -20.20 -4.53 9.04
C LEU A 423 -20.98 -5.74 8.49
N PRO A 424 -20.31 -6.71 7.83
CA PRO A 424 -21.01 -7.77 7.09
C PRO A 424 -21.43 -8.97 7.95
N PHE A 425 -21.00 -9.04 9.21
CA PHE A 425 -21.16 -10.21 10.09
C PHE A 425 -22.51 -10.25 10.84
N GLU A 426 -23.28 -9.16 10.80
CA GLU A 426 -24.57 -9.05 11.51
C GLU A 426 -24.41 -9.35 13.02
N SER A 427 -23.32 -8.85 13.62
CA SER A 427 -23.00 -9.10 15.02
C SER A 427 -23.98 -8.41 15.96
N LYS A 428 -24.25 -9.05 17.10
CA LYS A 428 -25.11 -8.47 18.16
C LYS A 428 -24.29 -7.67 19.16
N ILE A 429 -24.95 -6.77 19.89
CA ILE A 429 -24.33 -6.04 21.00
C ILE A 429 -24.45 -6.80 22.32
N GLU A 430 -23.35 -6.86 23.05
CA GLU A 430 -23.31 -7.33 24.43
C GLU A 430 -22.65 -6.29 25.36
N VAL A 431 -23.07 -6.31 26.62
CA VAL A 431 -22.40 -5.58 27.69
C VAL A 431 -21.76 -6.58 28.63
N VAL A 432 -20.44 -6.48 28.75
CA VAL A 432 -19.59 -7.34 29.57
C VAL A 432 -19.15 -6.57 30.80
N GLU A 433 -19.17 -7.20 31.98
CA GLU A 433 -18.69 -6.58 33.22
C GLU A 433 -17.37 -7.23 33.66
N VAL A 434 -16.29 -6.45 33.64
CA VAL A 434 -14.93 -6.93 33.96
C VAL A 434 -14.20 -5.98 34.90
N SER A 435 -13.21 -6.48 35.63
CA SER A 435 -12.31 -5.63 36.43
C SER A 435 -11.41 -4.77 35.54
N GLY A 436 -10.95 -3.61 36.02
CA GLY A 436 -10.00 -2.76 35.29
C GLY A 436 -8.73 -3.51 34.86
N LYS A 437 -8.28 -4.49 35.64
CA LYS A 437 -7.16 -5.37 35.26
C LYS A 437 -7.42 -6.15 33.96
N ALA A 438 -8.64 -6.66 33.78
CA ALA A 438 -9.01 -7.41 32.58
C ALA A 438 -9.22 -6.49 31.37
N LEU A 439 -9.65 -5.24 31.60
CA LEU A 439 -9.66 -4.22 30.55
C LEU A 439 -8.23 -3.88 30.10
N LEU A 440 -7.29 -3.70 31.03
CA LEU A 440 -5.87 -3.51 30.68
C LEU A 440 -5.29 -4.72 29.93
N GLU A 441 -5.64 -5.94 30.36
CA GLU A 441 -5.27 -7.18 29.66
C GLU A 441 -5.80 -7.22 28.22
N ALA A 442 -7.04 -6.78 27.98
CA ALA A 442 -7.59 -6.66 26.64
C ALA A 442 -6.86 -5.61 25.78
N LEU A 443 -6.50 -4.46 26.35
CA LEU A 443 -5.69 -3.45 25.65
C LEU A 443 -4.29 -3.98 25.32
N GLU A 444 -3.67 -4.76 26.20
CA GLU A 444 -2.41 -5.44 25.90
C GLU A 444 -2.56 -6.49 24.78
N HIS A 445 -3.63 -7.29 24.84
CA HIS A 445 -3.94 -8.30 23.83
C HIS A 445 -4.12 -7.68 22.44
N SER A 446 -4.80 -6.53 22.37
CA SER A 446 -5.01 -5.74 21.14
C SER A 446 -3.72 -5.44 20.36
N VAL A 447 -2.56 -5.45 21.00
CA VAL A 447 -1.27 -5.15 20.37
C VAL A 447 -0.23 -6.24 20.61
N HIS A 448 -0.61 -7.43 21.10
CA HIS A 448 0.36 -8.43 21.53
C HIS A 448 1.19 -9.03 20.38
N ARG A 449 0.61 -9.13 19.18
CA ARG A 449 1.24 -9.57 17.91
C ARG A 449 1.41 -8.43 16.90
N PHE A 450 1.38 -7.18 17.35
CA PHE A 450 1.55 -6.04 16.46
C PHE A 450 2.91 -6.12 15.73
N THR A 451 2.88 -6.08 14.39
CA THR A 451 4.06 -6.07 13.51
C THR A 451 3.87 -5.12 12.32
N ASP A 452 4.97 -4.73 11.68
CA ASP A 452 4.93 -3.97 10.42
C ASP A 452 4.43 -4.80 9.22
N GLY A 453 4.42 -6.12 9.32
CA GLY A 453 4.11 -7.06 8.23
C GLY A 453 2.63 -7.22 7.93
N GLU A 454 1.96 -8.19 8.55
CA GLU A 454 0.57 -8.55 8.28
C GLU A 454 -0.39 -7.88 9.30
N PRO A 455 -1.37 -7.07 8.86
CA PRO A 455 -2.33 -6.42 9.77
C PRO A 455 -3.33 -7.42 10.35
N ARG A 456 -3.17 -7.75 11.63
CA ARG A 456 -4.04 -8.69 12.36
C ARG A 456 -5.36 -8.06 12.84
N GLY A 457 -6.36 -8.90 13.12
CA GLY A 457 -7.73 -8.49 13.40
C GLY A 457 -7.97 -7.88 14.79
N GLU A 458 -7.17 -8.30 15.77
CA GLU A 458 -7.40 -8.03 17.20
C GLU A 458 -7.24 -6.56 17.63
N PHE A 459 -6.71 -5.68 16.77
CA PHE A 459 -6.45 -4.29 17.13
C PHE A 459 -7.76 -3.54 17.44
N LEU A 460 -7.92 -3.04 18.65
CA LEU A 460 -9.15 -2.41 19.14
C LEU A 460 -9.26 -0.93 18.75
N GLN A 461 -10.38 -0.58 18.12
CA GLN A 461 -10.94 0.77 18.03
C GLN A 461 -11.82 1.03 19.27
N LEU A 462 -11.87 2.29 19.72
CA LEU A 462 -12.30 2.61 21.07
C LEU A 462 -13.30 3.77 21.12
N SER A 463 -14.25 3.71 22.06
CA SER A 463 -14.98 4.88 22.57
C SER A 463 -14.95 4.89 24.09
N GLY A 464 -14.85 6.08 24.67
CA GLY A 464 -14.70 6.26 26.11
C GLY A 464 -13.39 5.73 26.70
N VAL A 465 -12.39 5.41 25.86
CA VAL A 465 -11.04 5.00 26.28
C VAL A 465 -10.02 5.87 25.55
N GLN A 466 -8.97 6.26 26.27
CA GLN A 466 -7.75 6.80 25.70
C GLN A 466 -6.58 5.91 26.13
N VAL A 467 -5.82 5.36 25.19
CA VAL A 467 -4.70 4.47 25.46
C VAL A 467 -3.44 4.96 24.74
N VAL A 468 -2.32 4.82 25.43
CA VAL A 468 -0.99 5.04 24.87
C VAL A 468 -0.22 3.73 24.94
N TYR A 469 0.27 3.28 23.79
CA TYR A 469 1.09 2.09 23.65
C TYR A 469 2.56 2.44 23.42
N ASP A 470 3.47 1.55 23.81
CA ASP A 470 4.90 1.58 23.49
C ASP A 470 5.32 0.23 22.90
N MET A 471 5.48 0.18 21.57
CA MET A 471 5.78 -1.06 20.85
C MET A 471 7.20 -1.58 21.13
N ASN A 472 8.08 -0.76 21.72
CA ASN A 472 9.42 -1.19 22.14
C ASN A 472 9.39 -2.08 23.38
N LYS A 473 8.26 -2.09 24.12
CA LYS A 473 8.10 -2.97 25.28
C LYS A 473 7.73 -4.39 24.82
N PRO A 474 8.13 -5.41 25.61
CA PRO A 474 7.69 -6.78 25.37
C PRO A 474 6.17 -6.87 25.29
N SER A 475 5.67 -7.79 24.46
CA SER A 475 4.26 -8.15 24.41
C SER A 475 3.70 -8.40 25.82
N GLY A 476 2.54 -7.83 26.14
CA GLY A 476 1.93 -7.84 27.48
C GLY A 476 2.43 -6.74 28.44
N GLN A 477 3.27 -5.82 27.98
CA GLN A 477 3.71 -4.63 28.72
C GLN A 477 3.69 -3.36 27.86
N ARG A 478 2.93 -3.36 26.76
CA ARG A 478 2.91 -2.28 25.76
C ARG A 478 1.99 -1.14 26.17
N VAL A 479 1.00 -1.34 27.02
CA VAL A 479 0.14 -0.27 27.55
C VAL A 479 0.93 0.55 28.57
N VAL A 480 1.19 1.82 28.26
CA VAL A 480 1.94 2.74 29.16
C VAL A 480 1.05 3.77 29.84
N GLU A 481 -0.10 4.08 29.26
CA GLU A 481 -1.13 4.93 29.86
C GLU A 481 -2.50 4.47 29.33
N ALA A 482 -3.50 4.40 30.20
CA ALA A 482 -4.87 4.07 29.81
C ALA A 482 -5.88 4.76 30.71
N LYS A 483 -6.76 5.55 30.11
CA LYS A 483 -7.82 6.30 30.79
C LYS A 483 -9.17 5.93 30.21
N VAL A 484 -10.20 6.01 31.04
CA VAL A 484 -11.59 5.71 30.69
C VAL A 484 -12.53 6.83 31.10
N LEU A 485 -13.57 7.05 30.31
CA LEU A 485 -14.57 8.07 30.57
C LEU A 485 -15.48 7.62 31.72
N CYS A 486 -15.69 8.46 32.73
CA CYS A 486 -16.56 8.09 33.84
C CYS A 486 -18.03 7.92 33.38
N ALA A 487 -18.63 6.76 33.69
CA ALA A 487 -20.06 6.50 33.45
C ALA A 487 -20.93 7.13 34.54
N LYS A 488 -20.56 6.90 35.81
CA LYS A 488 -21.35 7.28 36.99
C LYS A 488 -20.97 8.65 37.55
N CYS A 489 -21.02 9.67 36.70
CA CYS A 489 -20.63 11.04 37.04
C CYS A 489 -21.55 12.06 36.37
N ALA A 490 -21.66 13.25 36.95
CA ALA A 490 -22.50 14.32 36.41
C ALA A 490 -21.89 15.00 35.18
N ILE A 491 -20.56 15.04 35.10
CA ILE A 491 -19.79 15.57 33.97
C ILE A 491 -18.82 14.46 33.55
N PRO A 492 -18.95 13.90 32.34
CA PRO A 492 -18.05 12.86 31.85
C PRO A 492 -16.63 13.40 31.71
N GLU A 493 -15.69 12.77 32.41
CA GLU A 493 -14.26 13.10 32.39
C GLU A 493 -13.44 11.81 32.30
N LEU A 494 -12.28 11.87 31.66
CA LEU A 494 -11.33 10.76 31.58
C LEU A 494 -10.64 10.57 32.94
N GLN A 495 -10.58 9.32 33.40
CA GLN A 495 -9.97 8.92 34.67
C GLN A 495 -9.04 7.72 34.44
N GLU A 496 -7.99 7.59 35.25
CA GLU A 496 -7.10 6.42 35.23
C GLU A 496 -7.91 5.14 35.49
N ILE A 497 -7.56 4.06 34.79
CA ILE A 497 -8.18 2.75 35.05
C ILE A 497 -7.77 2.25 36.44
N ASN A 498 -8.75 1.97 37.29
CA ASN A 498 -8.55 1.30 38.56
C ASN A 498 -8.62 -0.22 38.35
N GLU A 499 -7.51 -0.92 38.55
CA GLU A 499 -7.42 -2.37 38.33
C GLU A 499 -8.48 -3.21 39.06
N THR A 500 -8.96 -2.72 40.21
CA THR A 500 -9.92 -3.45 41.07
C THR A 500 -11.37 -3.05 40.85
N GLU A 501 -11.63 -1.94 40.17
CA GLU A 501 -12.99 -1.47 39.89
C GLU A 501 -13.60 -2.29 38.74
N MET A 502 -14.92 -2.49 38.79
CA MET A 502 -15.66 -3.17 37.73
C MET A 502 -16.17 -2.15 36.70
N TYR A 503 -15.91 -2.44 35.43
CA TYR A 503 -16.31 -1.63 34.29
C TYR A 503 -17.29 -2.44 33.44
N LYS A 504 -18.38 -1.78 33.02
CA LYS A 504 -19.27 -2.29 31.97
C LYS A 504 -18.76 -1.79 30.62
N ILE A 505 -18.54 -2.73 29.72
CA ILE A 505 -17.95 -2.50 28.41
C ILE A 505 -18.92 -3.00 27.35
N ILE A 506 -19.24 -2.14 26.38
CA ILE A 506 -20.09 -2.46 25.24
C ILE A 506 -19.20 -3.04 24.13
N MET A 507 -19.54 -4.19 23.59
CA MET A 507 -18.79 -4.83 22.51
C MET A 507 -19.71 -5.67 21.63
N LEU A 508 -19.18 -6.16 20.52
CA LEU A 508 -19.87 -7.16 19.70
C LEU A 508 -19.80 -8.54 20.38
N ASP A 509 -20.82 -9.36 20.15
CA ASP A 509 -20.90 -10.76 20.61
C ASP A 509 -19.64 -11.57 20.31
N PHE A 510 -19.06 -11.40 19.13
CA PHE A 510 -17.78 -12.01 18.74
C PHE A 510 -16.67 -11.79 19.78
N LEU A 511 -16.45 -10.56 20.24
CA LEU A 511 -15.47 -10.27 21.29
C LEU A 511 -15.92 -10.77 22.66
N ALA A 512 -17.21 -10.65 22.97
CA ALA A 512 -17.76 -11.10 24.26
C ALA A 512 -17.62 -12.62 24.46
N ASP A 513 -17.67 -13.40 23.39
CA ASP A 513 -17.49 -14.86 23.38
C ASP A 513 -16.01 -15.29 23.30
N GLY A 514 -15.08 -14.33 23.23
CA GLY A 514 -13.64 -14.56 23.23
C GLY A 514 -12.99 -14.64 21.85
N GLY A 515 -13.68 -14.21 20.80
CA GLY A 515 -13.15 -14.11 19.44
C GLY A 515 -11.88 -13.25 19.37
N ASP A 516 -11.05 -13.47 18.34
CA ASP A 516 -9.70 -12.90 18.20
C ASP A 516 -8.78 -13.15 19.42
N GLY A 517 -9.09 -14.15 20.26
CA GLY A 517 -8.33 -14.51 21.45
C GLY A 517 -8.63 -13.66 22.69
N PHE A 518 -9.70 -12.86 22.70
CA PHE A 518 -10.13 -12.06 23.85
C PHE A 518 -10.81 -12.89 24.97
N GLU A 519 -10.18 -13.98 25.39
CA GLU A 519 -10.67 -14.92 26.41
C GLU A 519 -10.98 -14.24 27.76
N MET A 520 -10.39 -13.07 28.03
CA MET A 520 -10.70 -12.28 29.22
C MET A 520 -12.14 -11.74 29.25
N PHE A 521 -12.91 -11.78 28.15
CA PHE A 521 -14.33 -11.39 28.13
C PHE A 521 -15.29 -12.59 28.22
N LYS A 522 -14.83 -13.78 27.84
CA LYS A 522 -15.67 -14.97 27.71
C LYS A 522 -16.47 -15.30 28.96
N GLY A 523 -17.77 -15.45 28.79
CA GLY A 523 -18.71 -15.79 29.86
C GLY A 523 -18.94 -14.69 30.90
N LYS A 524 -18.54 -13.44 30.62
CA LYS A 524 -18.71 -12.28 31.52
C LYS A 524 -19.80 -11.30 31.06
N SER A 525 -20.57 -11.65 30.03
CA SER A 525 -21.71 -10.87 29.56
C SER A 525 -22.77 -10.75 30.65
N VAL A 526 -23.16 -9.53 30.97
CA VAL A 526 -24.22 -9.21 31.93
C VAL A 526 -25.52 -8.80 31.25
N GLN A 527 -25.45 -8.33 30.00
CA GLN A 527 -26.60 -8.02 29.15
C GLN A 527 -26.30 -8.42 27.70
N LYS A 528 -27.28 -9.05 27.05
CA LYS A 528 -27.23 -9.42 25.63
C LYS A 528 -28.41 -8.78 24.92
N PHE A 529 -28.16 -8.20 23.76
CA PHE A 529 -29.15 -7.50 22.97
C PHE A 529 -29.35 -8.19 21.63
N ASP A 530 -30.56 -8.18 21.10
CA ASP A 530 -30.86 -8.77 19.78
C ASP A 530 -30.66 -7.77 18.63
N GLU A 531 -30.36 -6.50 18.95
CA GLU A 531 -30.05 -5.49 17.95
C GLU A 531 -28.70 -5.74 17.27
N LEU A 532 -28.70 -5.57 15.94
CA LEU A 532 -27.53 -5.74 15.09
C LEU A 532 -26.67 -4.46 15.07
N ASP A 533 -25.36 -4.64 15.02
CA ASP A 533 -24.36 -3.59 14.89
C ASP A 533 -24.61 -2.67 13.68
N VAL A 534 -24.97 -3.24 12.53
CA VAL A 534 -25.28 -2.49 11.30
C VAL A 534 -26.50 -1.59 11.45
N ASP A 535 -27.53 -2.04 12.18
CA ASP A 535 -28.74 -1.24 12.40
C ASP A 535 -28.45 -0.07 13.34
N ILE A 536 -27.66 -0.30 14.41
CA ILE A 536 -27.19 0.74 15.33
C ILE A 536 -26.36 1.78 14.60
N PHE A 537 -25.45 1.34 13.73
CA PHE A 537 -24.65 2.23 12.90
C PHE A 537 -25.52 3.09 11.97
N VAL A 538 -26.50 2.48 11.28
CA VAL A 538 -27.45 3.17 10.41
C VAL A 538 -28.27 4.22 11.19
N GLU A 539 -28.78 3.87 12.38
CA GLU A 539 -29.50 4.80 13.23
C GLU A 539 -28.64 5.99 13.66
N TYR A 540 -27.37 5.73 14.02
CA TYR A 540 -26.44 6.77 14.41
C TYR A 540 -26.06 7.70 13.26
N ILE A 541 -25.87 7.16 12.04
CA ILE A 541 -25.69 7.97 10.82
C ILE A 541 -26.90 8.88 10.62
N LYS A 542 -28.12 8.32 10.68
CA LYS A 542 -29.37 9.10 10.51
C LYS A 542 -29.47 10.23 11.54
N LYS A 543 -29.06 9.97 12.79
CA LYS A 543 -29.06 10.94 13.90
C LYS A 543 -28.02 12.06 13.72
N LYS A 544 -26.86 11.76 13.13
CA LYS A 544 -25.70 12.69 13.08
C LYS A 544 -25.43 13.30 11.70
N SER A 545 -26.18 12.91 10.66
CA SER A 545 -25.98 13.37 9.29
C SER A 545 -26.12 14.91 9.15
N PRO A 546 -25.20 15.61 8.44
CA PRO A 546 -24.00 15.08 7.81
C PRO A 546 -22.87 14.79 8.82
N ILE A 547 -22.19 13.65 8.67
CA ILE A 547 -21.14 13.19 9.59
C ILE A 547 -19.74 13.60 9.14
N HIS A 548 -18.83 13.75 10.11
CA HIS A 548 -17.44 14.13 9.90
C HIS A 548 -16.50 13.62 11.02
N PRO A 549 -16.50 12.31 11.33
CA PRO A 549 -15.65 11.78 12.40
C PRO A 549 -14.17 12.01 12.11
N ALA A 550 -13.40 12.27 13.17
CA ALA A 550 -11.97 12.54 13.12
C ALA A 550 -11.17 11.46 13.86
N VAL A 551 -9.86 11.46 13.63
CA VAL A 551 -8.88 10.83 14.53
C VAL A 551 -8.64 11.82 15.67
N GLU A 552 -8.88 11.39 16.90
CA GLU A 552 -8.96 12.25 18.09
C GLU A 552 -7.97 11.82 19.18
N TRP A 553 -6.98 10.99 18.83
CA TRP A 553 -5.93 10.51 19.73
C TRP A 553 -6.47 9.67 20.90
N ARG A 554 -7.52 8.88 20.62
CA ARG A 554 -7.99 7.79 21.49
C ARG A 554 -6.95 6.69 21.58
N ILE A 555 -6.18 6.49 20.52
CA ILE A 555 -5.07 5.52 20.49
C ILE A 555 -3.81 6.26 20.06
N THR A 556 -2.78 6.21 20.90
CA THR A 556 -1.45 6.73 20.58
C THR A 556 -0.45 5.60 20.63
N ILE A 557 0.25 5.34 19.52
CA ILE A 557 1.34 4.36 19.49
C ILE A 557 2.66 5.15 19.54
N LYS A 558 3.47 4.91 20.58
CA LYS A 558 4.87 5.34 20.62
C LYS A 558 5.63 4.36 19.74
N ASP A 559 6.00 4.81 18.55
CA ASP A 559 6.73 4.01 17.59
C ASP A 559 8.13 3.62 18.11
N PHE A 560 8.71 2.63 17.44
CA PHE A 560 10.14 2.37 17.51
C PHE A 560 10.90 3.66 17.17
N ILE A 561 11.68 4.14 18.14
CA ILE A 561 12.54 5.33 18.12
C ILE A 561 11.79 6.64 18.36
N ASP A 562 12.18 7.33 19.45
CA ASP A 562 11.85 8.71 19.78
C ASP A 562 11.73 9.63 18.55
N VAL A 563 10.51 10.02 18.22
CA VAL A 563 10.20 10.95 17.12
C VAL A 563 10.54 12.40 17.50
N GLU A 564 10.92 12.70 18.74
CA GLU A 564 11.50 14.00 19.07
C GLU A 564 12.99 14.10 18.67
N GLU A 565 13.72 12.99 18.50
CA GLU A 565 15.13 13.03 18.07
C GLU A 565 15.33 12.96 16.54
N ASN A 566 14.28 12.68 15.76
CA ASN A 566 14.39 12.50 14.29
C ASN A 566 13.65 13.54 13.44
N VAL A 567 12.91 14.49 14.04
CA VAL A 567 12.34 15.61 13.29
C VAL A 567 13.41 16.66 13.08
N VAL A 568 13.82 16.83 11.82
CA VAL A 568 14.87 17.78 11.41
C VAL A 568 14.29 19.09 10.88
N GLY A 569 12.96 19.19 10.79
CA GLY A 569 12.29 20.41 10.37
C GLY A 569 10.79 20.20 10.17
N SER A 570 10.15 21.19 9.57
CA SER A 570 8.74 21.12 9.19
C SER A 570 8.49 21.97 7.94
N THR A 571 7.47 21.64 7.15
CA THR A 571 7.02 22.42 6.01
C THR A 571 5.50 22.38 5.87
N LYS A 572 4.93 23.45 5.33
CA LYS A 572 3.50 23.54 4.97
C LYS A 572 3.27 23.42 3.46
N VAL A 573 4.34 23.37 2.67
CA VAL A 573 4.28 23.31 1.21
C VAL A 573 5.03 22.08 0.72
N LEU A 574 4.67 21.58 -0.46
CA LEU A 574 5.43 20.52 -1.11
C LEU A 574 6.85 21.04 -1.42
N LEU A 575 7.87 20.33 -0.94
CA LEU A 575 9.25 20.52 -1.39
C LEU A 575 9.47 19.61 -2.60
N ASP A 576 9.28 20.15 -3.80
CA ASP A 576 9.32 19.43 -5.06
C ASP A 576 10.75 19.10 -5.47
N GLY A 577 11.05 17.81 -5.54
CA GLY A 577 12.34 17.27 -5.99
C GLY A 577 12.46 17.06 -7.49
N ASN A 578 11.48 17.45 -8.31
CA ASN A 578 11.53 17.30 -9.76
C ASN A 578 12.40 18.38 -10.43
N CYS A 579 13.72 18.25 -10.23
CA CYS A 579 14.71 19.29 -10.54
C CYS A 579 15.50 19.01 -11.83
N ARG A 580 15.07 18.07 -12.68
CA ARG A 580 15.86 17.55 -13.81
C ARG A 580 15.76 18.35 -15.10
N GLN A 581 14.75 19.20 -15.24
CA GLN A 581 14.51 19.99 -16.45
C GLN A 581 14.00 21.41 -16.18
N SER A 582 13.83 21.79 -14.92
CA SER A 582 13.38 23.12 -14.53
C SER A 582 13.91 23.48 -13.15
N GLU A 583 13.85 24.75 -12.80
CA GLU A 583 14.01 25.19 -11.41
C GLU A 583 12.95 24.49 -10.54
N CYS A 584 13.36 24.06 -9.35
CA CYS A 584 12.47 23.47 -8.35
C CYS A 584 12.75 24.13 -6.99
N ASN A 585 11.75 24.20 -6.11
CA ASN A 585 11.93 24.86 -4.82
C ASN A 585 12.85 24.10 -3.85
N LEU A 586 12.88 22.76 -3.91
CA LEU A 586 13.81 21.96 -3.10
C LEU A 586 15.27 22.17 -3.54
N GLY A 587 15.52 22.31 -4.84
CA GLY A 587 16.84 22.58 -5.39
C GLY A 587 17.37 23.97 -4.99
N ASN A 588 16.50 24.98 -5.01
CA ASN A 588 16.83 26.31 -4.48
C ASN A 588 17.21 26.21 -3.00
N PHE A 589 16.38 25.53 -2.20
CA PHE A 589 16.60 25.41 -0.77
C PHE A 589 17.91 24.67 -0.42
N ILE A 590 18.25 23.59 -1.14
CA ILE A 590 19.52 22.86 -0.95
C ILE A 590 20.71 23.75 -1.29
N THR A 591 20.66 24.46 -2.42
CA THR A 591 21.78 25.35 -2.80
C THR A 591 21.92 26.56 -1.89
N ASP A 592 20.83 27.04 -1.30
CA ASP A 592 20.88 28.09 -0.26
C ASP A 592 21.49 27.58 1.03
N ALA A 593 21.17 26.35 1.43
CA ALA A 593 21.80 25.70 2.57
C ALA A 593 23.33 25.66 2.41
N MET A 594 23.82 25.32 1.22
CA MET A 594 25.26 25.31 0.90
C MET A 594 25.90 26.70 1.06
N VAL A 595 25.27 27.76 0.54
CA VAL A 595 25.79 29.13 0.68
C VAL A 595 25.73 29.62 2.13
N ASP A 596 24.63 29.39 2.84
CA ASP A 596 24.45 29.80 4.24
C ASP A 596 25.46 29.10 5.16
N TRP A 597 25.70 27.81 4.96
CA TRP A 597 26.69 27.05 5.70
C TRP A 597 28.12 27.56 5.45
N HIS A 598 28.49 27.80 4.19
CA HIS A 598 29.82 28.32 3.86
C HIS A 598 30.04 29.73 4.44
N ALA A 599 29.05 30.62 4.28
CA ALA A 599 29.11 31.97 4.85
C ALA A 599 29.22 31.96 6.38
N THR A 600 28.62 30.95 7.04
CA THR A 600 28.68 30.79 8.50
C THR A 600 30.04 30.26 8.96
N ASN A 601 30.67 29.36 8.20
CA ASN A 601 31.87 28.63 8.63
C ASN A 601 33.20 29.23 8.10
N TYR A 602 33.16 30.01 7.01
CA TYR A 602 34.35 30.53 6.32
C TYR A 602 34.33 32.06 6.14
N ASN A 603 33.88 32.79 7.17
CA ASN A 603 33.85 34.25 7.16
C ASN A 603 35.24 34.85 7.51
N ASP A 604 35.74 35.75 6.65
CA ASP A 604 37.02 36.45 6.85
C ASP A 604 36.92 37.68 7.80
N GLY A 605 35.71 38.03 8.22
CA GLY A 605 35.39 39.18 9.09
C GLY A 605 35.33 40.53 8.36
N GLU A 606 35.65 40.58 7.07
CA GLU A 606 35.59 41.79 6.22
C GLU A 606 34.41 41.74 5.25
N HIS A 607 34.05 40.55 4.78
CA HIS A 607 32.97 40.29 3.83
C HIS A 607 31.94 39.31 4.42
N TRP A 608 30.75 39.23 3.83
CA TRP A 608 29.72 38.32 4.34
C TRP A 608 29.98 36.86 3.95
N THR A 609 30.68 36.63 2.84
CA THR A 609 31.19 35.34 2.39
C THR A 609 32.26 35.57 1.31
N ASP A 610 33.14 34.60 1.06
CA ASP A 610 34.01 34.60 -0.11
C ASP A 610 33.48 33.73 -1.26
N ALA A 611 32.40 32.96 -1.02
CA ALA A 611 31.71 32.16 -2.02
C ALA A 611 30.19 32.33 -1.88
N ALA A 612 29.61 33.13 -2.76
CA ALA A 612 28.17 33.41 -2.79
C ALA A 612 27.40 32.52 -3.79
N ILE A 613 28.08 31.57 -4.43
CA ILE A 613 27.51 30.72 -5.48
C ILE A 613 27.56 29.26 -5.04
N ALA A 614 26.43 28.57 -5.15
CA ALA A 614 26.34 27.12 -4.98
C ALA A 614 25.63 26.47 -6.17
N ILE A 615 26.09 25.29 -6.56
CA ILE A 615 25.54 24.53 -7.69
C ILE A 615 25.43 23.05 -7.32
N ILE A 616 24.27 22.44 -7.65
CA ILE A 616 24.02 21.01 -7.53
C ILE A 616 23.38 20.46 -8.79
N GLN A 617 23.65 19.21 -9.13
CA GLN A 617 23.01 18.53 -10.25
C GLN A 617 21.59 18.10 -9.85
N GLY A 618 20.57 18.55 -10.57
CA GLY A 618 19.16 18.29 -10.25
C GLY A 618 18.78 16.81 -10.24
N SER A 619 19.47 15.97 -11.02
CA SER A 619 19.28 14.51 -10.99
C SER A 619 19.77 13.84 -9.69
N ARG A 620 20.50 14.57 -8.83
CA ARG A 620 20.94 14.14 -7.49
C ARG A 620 19.91 14.40 -6.41
N ILE A 621 18.85 15.15 -6.73
CA ILE A 621 17.68 15.29 -5.89
C ILE A 621 16.74 14.14 -6.26
N LYS A 622 16.56 13.20 -5.33
CA LYS A 622 15.98 11.87 -5.59
C LYS A 622 14.56 11.70 -5.09
N ALA A 623 14.14 12.54 -4.16
CA ALA A 623 12.81 12.50 -3.56
C ALA A 623 12.27 13.92 -3.35
N SER A 624 10.94 14.00 -3.28
CA SER A 624 10.22 15.19 -2.79
C SER A 624 9.84 14.99 -1.32
N ILE A 625 9.58 16.07 -0.60
CA ILE A 625 9.06 16.03 0.78
C ILE A 625 7.65 16.63 0.78
N ASP A 626 6.63 15.82 1.06
CA ASP A 626 5.21 16.21 0.98
C ASP A 626 4.70 16.69 2.35
N SER A 627 4.24 17.94 2.41
CA SER A 627 3.70 18.55 3.63
C SER A 627 2.44 17.87 4.17
N LYS A 628 1.79 17.00 3.37
CA LYS A 628 0.65 16.20 3.81
C LYS A 628 1.06 14.95 4.61
N MET A 629 2.32 14.52 4.51
CA MET A 629 2.86 13.44 5.34
C MET A 629 3.31 13.99 6.69
N ASN A 630 3.27 13.16 7.74
CA ASN A 630 3.77 13.47 9.09
C ASN A 630 3.27 14.80 9.68
N ASN A 631 2.05 15.25 9.31
CA ASN A 631 1.50 16.56 9.68
C ASN A 631 2.42 17.74 9.36
N GLY A 632 3.16 17.66 8.26
CA GLY A 632 4.11 18.67 7.83
C GLY A 632 5.43 18.66 8.60
N ARG A 633 5.68 17.68 9.49
CA ARG A 633 7.01 17.46 10.06
C ARG A 633 7.90 16.76 9.04
N ILE A 634 9.18 17.13 9.01
CA ILE A 634 10.19 16.54 8.13
C ILE A 634 11.06 15.62 8.99
N LEU A 635 11.01 14.33 8.72
CA LEU A 635 11.85 13.33 9.37
C LEU A 635 13.24 13.30 8.74
N LYS A 636 14.26 12.96 9.53
CA LYS A 636 15.64 12.77 9.05
C LYS A 636 15.74 11.72 7.94
N SER A 637 14.86 10.70 7.99
CA SER A 637 14.74 9.67 6.94
C SER A 637 14.21 10.26 5.62
N GLU A 638 13.19 11.13 5.67
CA GLU A 638 12.67 11.85 4.51
C GLU A 638 13.73 12.78 3.92
N ALA A 639 14.43 13.53 4.77
CA ALA A 639 15.55 14.37 4.37
C ALA A 639 16.71 13.55 3.77
N SER A 640 17.00 12.36 4.29
CA SER A 640 18.02 11.46 3.76
C SER A 640 17.64 10.96 2.35
N ASN A 641 16.37 10.60 2.13
CA ASN A 641 15.87 10.12 0.84
C ASN A 641 16.06 11.13 -0.31
N VAL A 642 16.20 12.43 0.00
CA VAL A 642 16.51 13.47 -0.99
C VAL A 642 17.85 13.20 -1.68
N PHE A 643 18.84 12.63 -0.98
CA PHE A 643 20.20 12.43 -1.48
C PHE A 643 20.58 10.96 -1.71
N GLN A 644 19.85 9.99 -1.15
CA GLN A 644 20.13 8.54 -1.30
C GLN A 644 20.21 8.10 -2.77
N PRO A 645 21.19 7.27 -3.17
CA PRO A 645 21.96 6.36 -2.31
C PRO A 645 23.30 6.89 -1.77
N ALA A 646 23.66 8.16 -2.00
CA ALA A 646 24.98 8.66 -1.64
C ALA A 646 24.95 10.14 -1.22
N PHE A 647 25.65 10.45 -0.12
CA PHE A 647 25.94 11.81 0.31
C PHE A 647 27.31 12.25 -0.21
N PHE A 648 27.44 13.50 -0.59
CA PHE A 648 28.67 14.02 -1.17
C PHE A 648 29.22 15.19 -0.35
N ASN A 649 30.51 15.16 -0.06
CA ASN A 649 31.20 16.32 0.52
C ASN A 649 31.03 17.56 -0.37
N LEU A 650 30.96 18.73 0.24
CA LEU A 650 31.00 20.01 -0.45
C LEU A 650 32.44 20.37 -0.78
N ASN A 651 32.66 20.76 -2.02
CA ASN A 651 33.94 21.26 -2.51
C ASN A 651 33.79 22.71 -2.95
N LEU A 652 34.83 23.50 -2.71
CA LEU A 652 35.00 24.83 -3.23
C LEU A 652 35.87 24.79 -4.47
N VAL A 653 35.34 25.30 -5.59
CA VAL A 653 35.99 25.26 -6.90
C VAL A 653 36.09 26.68 -7.46
N ASN A 654 37.27 27.03 -7.96
CA ASN A 654 37.52 28.34 -8.57
C ASN A 654 37.21 28.32 -10.08
N PHE A 655 36.36 29.23 -10.53
CA PHE A 655 36.01 29.44 -11.93
C PHE A 655 36.37 30.85 -12.38
N THR A 656 36.88 31.00 -13.61
CA THR A 656 36.72 32.26 -14.33
C THR A 656 35.28 32.41 -14.82
N GLY A 657 34.83 33.63 -15.12
CA GLY A 657 33.50 33.84 -15.69
C GLY A 657 33.25 33.05 -16.97
N ASP A 658 34.24 32.96 -17.86
CA ASP A 658 34.16 32.15 -19.08
C ASP A 658 34.01 30.65 -18.80
N GLU A 659 34.63 30.14 -17.75
CA GLU A 659 34.51 28.74 -17.35
C GLU A 659 33.14 28.45 -16.72
N LEU A 660 32.65 29.36 -15.87
CA LEU A 660 31.31 29.26 -15.30
C LEU A 660 30.24 29.32 -16.40
N LEU A 661 30.43 30.17 -17.41
CA LEU A 661 29.55 30.23 -18.58
C LEU A 661 29.51 28.89 -19.33
N LYS A 662 30.66 28.24 -19.54
CA LYS A 662 30.72 26.91 -20.17
C LYS A 662 30.04 25.83 -19.34
N LEU A 663 30.15 25.89 -18.01
CA LEU A 663 29.45 24.98 -17.10
C LEU A 663 27.93 25.12 -17.26
N LEU A 664 27.43 26.35 -17.27
CA LEU A 664 26.00 26.62 -17.48
C LEU A 664 25.54 26.18 -18.87
N GLU A 665 26.32 26.43 -19.93
CA GLU A 665 26.02 25.95 -21.29
C GLU A 665 25.95 24.42 -21.36
N HIS A 666 26.84 23.72 -20.67
CA HIS A 666 26.84 22.25 -20.63
C HIS A 666 25.57 21.71 -19.97
N SER A 667 25.12 22.34 -18.88
CA SER A 667 23.93 21.92 -18.13
C SER A 667 22.62 21.90 -18.93
N VAL A 668 22.56 22.71 -20.00
CA VAL A 668 21.40 22.85 -20.88
C VAL A 668 21.65 22.26 -22.28
N SER A 669 22.80 21.61 -22.50
CA SER A 669 23.19 21.11 -23.82
C SER A 669 22.25 20.01 -24.35
N THR A 670 21.73 19.17 -23.44
CA THR A 670 20.81 18.06 -23.72
C THR A 670 19.37 18.33 -23.27
N TYR A 671 19.02 19.61 -23.06
CA TYR A 671 17.68 20.03 -22.65
C TYR A 671 16.57 19.44 -23.55
N GLY A 672 15.49 18.97 -22.93
CA GLY A 672 14.38 18.24 -23.59
C GLY A 672 14.56 16.71 -23.64
N ASN A 673 15.75 16.18 -23.31
CA ASN A 673 15.94 14.74 -23.11
C ASN A 673 15.47 14.36 -21.69
N ILE A 674 14.49 13.45 -21.57
CA ILE A 674 13.99 12.94 -20.27
C ILE A 674 15.07 12.22 -19.45
N ASN A 675 16.14 11.77 -20.10
CA ASN A 675 17.32 11.19 -19.46
C ASN A 675 18.42 12.22 -19.22
N ASN A 676 18.16 13.52 -19.39
CA ASN A 676 19.14 14.56 -19.07
C ASN A 676 19.43 14.53 -17.57
N LEU A 677 20.64 14.11 -17.23
CA LEU A 677 21.12 14.10 -15.85
C LEU A 677 21.80 15.41 -15.48
N GLU A 678 22.17 16.25 -16.45
CA GLU A 678 23.12 17.36 -16.34
C GLU A 678 22.46 18.71 -15.98
N PHE A 679 21.14 18.79 -15.82
CA PHE A 679 20.51 20.06 -15.44
C PHE A 679 20.92 20.49 -14.02
N LEU A 680 21.29 21.76 -13.84
CA LEU A 680 21.83 22.29 -12.59
C LEU A 680 20.79 23.13 -11.84
N GLN A 681 20.75 22.97 -10.53
CA GLN A 681 20.10 23.89 -9.58
C GLN A 681 21.17 24.78 -8.94
N MET A 682 20.82 26.02 -8.60
CA MET A 682 21.82 27.02 -8.23
C MET A 682 21.31 28.06 -7.22
N SER A 683 22.26 28.57 -6.42
CA SER A 683 22.10 29.76 -5.57
C SER A 683 23.16 30.79 -5.95
N GLY A 684 22.84 32.07 -5.77
CA GLY A 684 23.71 33.19 -6.13
C GLY A 684 23.92 33.39 -7.64
N ILE A 685 23.17 32.69 -8.49
CA ILE A 685 23.17 32.87 -9.95
C ILE A 685 21.73 33.10 -10.41
N GLN A 686 21.54 34.08 -11.28
CA GLN A 686 20.36 34.20 -12.13
C GLN A 686 20.78 33.99 -13.59
N VAL A 687 20.20 33.00 -14.26
CA VAL A 687 20.55 32.62 -15.64
C VAL A 687 19.31 32.56 -16.53
N THR A 688 19.46 33.05 -17.77
CA THR A 688 18.47 32.86 -18.83
C THR A 688 19.01 31.95 -19.92
N PHE A 689 18.39 30.79 -20.07
CA PHE A 689 18.60 29.85 -21.16
C PHE A 689 17.62 30.10 -22.31
N ASP A 690 18.11 30.12 -23.53
CA ASP A 690 17.35 30.14 -24.77
C ASP A 690 17.64 28.83 -25.52
N VAL A 691 16.76 27.85 -25.34
CA VAL A 691 16.98 26.48 -25.85
C VAL A 691 16.80 26.39 -27.36
N ASN A 692 16.25 27.46 -27.97
CA ASN A 692 16.11 27.62 -29.42
C ASN A 692 17.45 27.99 -30.08
N LYS A 693 18.45 28.43 -29.31
CA LYS A 693 19.79 28.67 -29.81
C LYS A 693 20.60 27.38 -29.94
N PRO A 694 21.60 27.34 -30.84
CA PRO A 694 22.52 26.22 -30.94
C PRO A 694 23.21 25.93 -29.60
N VAL A 695 23.47 24.65 -29.33
CA VAL A 695 24.26 24.23 -28.14
C VAL A 695 25.59 25.01 -28.09
N GLY A 696 25.91 25.58 -26.93
CA GLY A 696 27.05 26.47 -26.72
C GLY A 696 26.76 27.96 -26.96
N GLN A 697 25.51 28.31 -27.26
CA GLN A 697 25.00 29.70 -27.31
C GLN A 697 23.65 29.83 -26.58
N ARG A 698 23.28 28.85 -25.75
CA ARG A 698 21.97 28.80 -25.09
C ARG A 698 21.91 29.69 -23.86
N VAL A 699 23.04 30.02 -23.23
CA VAL A 699 23.09 30.98 -22.14
C VAL A 699 23.09 32.39 -22.71
N THR A 700 22.06 33.18 -22.37
CA THR A 700 21.84 34.51 -22.95
C THR A 700 21.99 35.67 -21.98
N ASP A 701 21.81 35.41 -20.68
CA ASP A 701 22.07 36.36 -19.61
C ASP A 701 22.50 35.58 -18.37
N VAL A 702 23.52 36.07 -17.67
CA VAL A 702 23.97 35.52 -16.39
C VAL A 702 24.30 36.67 -15.46
N LYS A 703 23.68 36.65 -14.28
CA LYS A 703 24.03 37.52 -13.16
C LYS A 703 24.44 36.66 -11.98
N VAL A 704 25.39 37.16 -11.21
CA VAL A 704 25.99 36.48 -10.07
C VAL A 704 25.96 37.39 -8.85
N LEU A 705 25.69 36.83 -7.68
CA LEU A 705 25.62 37.56 -6.43
C LEU A 705 27.03 37.95 -5.98
N CYS A 706 27.22 39.22 -5.63
CA CYS A 706 28.52 39.70 -5.17
C CYS A 706 28.85 39.23 -3.75
N ALA A 707 29.80 38.30 -3.62
CA ALA A 707 30.28 37.77 -2.34
C ALA A 707 30.98 38.83 -1.47
N GLN A 708 31.76 39.72 -2.08
CA GLN A 708 32.61 40.70 -1.38
C GLN A 708 32.02 42.12 -1.35
N CYS A 709 30.74 42.29 -1.68
CA CYS A 709 30.10 43.60 -1.63
C CYS A 709 29.47 43.85 -0.26
N SER A 710 29.54 45.09 0.21
CA SER A 710 28.88 45.51 1.47
C SER A 710 27.35 45.36 1.42
N VAL A 711 26.77 45.42 0.21
CA VAL A 711 25.39 45.03 -0.09
C VAL A 711 25.45 43.97 -1.19
N PRO A 712 25.03 42.72 -0.91
CA PRO A 712 25.06 41.66 -1.91
C PRO A 712 24.01 41.94 -3.00
N GLU A 713 24.47 42.31 -4.19
CA GLU A 713 23.62 42.57 -5.35
C GLU A 713 24.04 41.68 -6.53
N LEU A 714 23.07 41.33 -7.37
CA LEU A 714 23.31 40.59 -8.61
C LEU A 714 24.02 41.48 -9.63
N GLN A 715 25.19 41.06 -10.07
CA GLN A 715 26.00 41.76 -11.09
C GLN A 715 26.14 40.89 -12.33
N THR A 716 26.23 41.50 -13.51
CA THR A 716 26.50 40.77 -14.76
C THR A 716 27.80 39.99 -14.65
N LEU A 717 27.76 38.70 -15.00
CA LEU A 717 28.93 37.83 -15.02
C LEU A 717 30.04 38.43 -15.88
N GLN A 718 31.23 38.63 -15.30
CA GLN A 718 32.38 39.15 -16.02
C GLN A 718 33.23 37.98 -16.53
N PRO A 719 33.49 37.85 -17.85
CA PRO A 719 34.29 36.77 -18.43
C PRO A 719 35.63 36.50 -17.73
N THR A 720 36.33 37.57 -17.35
CA THR A 720 37.63 37.53 -16.67
C THR A 720 37.52 37.60 -15.15
N GLY A 721 36.30 37.66 -14.60
CA GLY A 721 36.07 37.62 -13.16
C GLY A 721 36.41 36.25 -12.58
N HIS A 722 36.73 36.21 -11.29
CA HIS A 722 37.01 34.98 -10.56
C HIS A 722 35.90 34.71 -9.55
N TYR A 723 35.36 33.50 -9.56
CA TYR A 723 34.20 33.09 -8.79
C TYR A 723 34.50 31.80 -8.04
N LYS A 724 34.33 31.81 -6.72
CA LYS A 724 34.35 30.63 -5.88
C LYS A 724 32.95 30.02 -5.87
N VAL A 725 32.86 28.75 -6.23
CA VAL A 725 31.59 28.02 -6.40
C VAL A 725 31.60 26.79 -5.50
N ILE A 726 30.57 26.65 -4.67
CA ILE A 726 30.34 25.51 -3.78
C ILE A 726 29.60 24.43 -4.57
N MET A 727 30.12 23.21 -4.61
CA MET A 727 29.57 22.11 -5.41
C MET A 727 29.70 20.78 -4.68
N GLN A 728 28.86 19.79 -4.99
CA GLN A 728 29.08 18.41 -4.53
C GLN A 728 30.40 17.86 -5.09
N SER A 729 31.12 17.07 -4.30
CA SER A 729 32.41 16.46 -4.66
C SER A 729 32.32 15.61 -5.93
N ILE A 730 31.20 14.93 -6.18
CA ILE A 730 30.98 14.18 -7.42
C ILE A 730 30.97 15.09 -8.65
N LEU A 731 30.31 16.25 -8.56
CA LEU A 731 30.29 17.27 -9.60
C LEU A 731 31.66 17.91 -9.75
N ALA A 732 32.29 18.32 -8.65
CA ALA A 732 33.64 18.89 -8.65
C ALA A 732 34.72 17.93 -9.20
N SER A 733 34.52 16.62 -9.09
CA SER A 733 35.41 15.60 -9.68
C SER A 733 35.16 15.34 -11.17
N GLY A 734 34.04 15.83 -11.71
CA GLY A 734 33.63 15.60 -13.09
C GLY A 734 33.04 14.21 -13.38
N ALA A 735 32.82 13.39 -12.35
CA ALA A 735 32.31 12.01 -12.46
C ALA A 735 30.82 11.92 -12.83
N ASP A 736 30.15 13.05 -13.02
CA ASP A 736 28.72 13.20 -13.26
C ASP A 736 28.37 13.73 -14.66
N GLY A 737 29.35 13.77 -15.57
CA GLY A 737 29.20 14.26 -16.93
C GLY A 737 29.91 15.60 -17.19
N PHE A 738 30.32 16.32 -16.14
CA PHE A 738 30.94 17.64 -16.26
C PHE A 738 32.48 17.63 -16.32
N GLY A 739 33.12 16.47 -16.35
CA GLY A 739 34.59 16.37 -16.29
C GLY A 739 35.34 17.07 -17.42
N THR A 740 34.74 17.22 -18.59
CA THR A 740 35.31 17.98 -19.72
C THR A 740 35.31 19.50 -19.50
N VAL A 741 34.43 19.99 -18.63
CA VAL A 741 34.24 21.42 -18.34
C VAL A 741 34.95 21.84 -17.05
N ILE A 742 34.93 20.96 -16.05
CA ILE A 742 35.56 21.20 -14.75
C ILE A 742 37.07 20.93 -14.80
N GLY A 743 37.52 19.89 -15.52
CA GLY A 743 38.95 19.58 -15.68
C GLY A 743 39.67 19.27 -14.37
N THR A 744 41.00 19.50 -14.31
CA THR A 744 41.84 19.27 -13.12
C THR A 744 41.96 20.51 -12.24
N LYS A 745 40.82 21.13 -11.88
CA LYS A 745 40.80 22.35 -11.07
C LYS A 745 41.27 22.09 -9.64
N LEU A 746 41.77 23.15 -9.01
CA LEU A 746 42.05 23.18 -7.57
C LEU A 746 40.71 23.14 -6.83
N ASN A 747 40.42 21.98 -6.26
CA ASN A 747 39.24 21.74 -5.44
C ASN A 747 39.68 21.69 -3.98
N GLU A 748 39.07 22.54 -3.15
CA GLU A 748 39.21 22.47 -1.71
C GLU A 748 38.02 21.70 -1.16
N ASP A 749 38.26 20.58 -0.46
CA ASP A 749 37.21 19.86 0.26
C ASP A 749 36.88 20.64 1.53
N LEU A 750 35.62 21.04 1.68
CA LEU A 750 35.14 21.81 2.82
C LEU A 750 34.86 20.93 4.05
N GLY A 751 34.97 19.60 3.92
CA GLY A 751 34.91 18.67 5.03
C GLY A 751 33.50 18.38 5.57
N GLU A 752 32.46 18.85 4.89
CA GLU A 752 31.06 18.61 5.27
C GLU A 752 30.23 18.10 4.09
N SER A 753 29.23 17.27 4.36
CA SER A 753 28.33 16.70 3.36
C SER A 753 27.14 17.61 3.04
N ASP A 754 26.69 17.54 1.78
CA ASP A 754 25.44 18.13 1.31
C ASP A 754 24.23 17.79 2.21
N PHE A 755 24.13 16.56 2.68
CA PHE A 755 23.08 16.12 3.58
C PHE A 755 23.14 16.81 4.95
N ASN A 756 24.30 16.85 5.59
CA ASN A 756 24.42 17.48 6.92
C ASN A 756 24.16 18.99 6.84
N VAL A 757 24.66 19.66 5.80
CA VAL A 757 24.37 21.08 5.54
C VAL A 757 22.86 21.30 5.34
N PHE A 758 22.19 20.41 4.61
CA PHE A 758 20.75 20.48 4.42
C PHE A 758 19.96 20.24 5.72
N ILE A 759 20.38 19.29 6.56
CA ILE A 759 19.79 19.05 7.89
C ILE A 759 19.94 20.28 8.79
N GLU A 760 21.15 20.81 8.92
CA GLU A 760 21.41 22.01 9.74
C GLU A 760 20.55 23.19 9.28
N TYR A 761 20.40 23.36 7.97
CA TYR A 761 19.59 24.42 7.40
C TYR A 761 18.08 24.21 7.61
N LEU A 762 17.58 22.97 7.52
CA LEU A 762 16.20 22.61 7.87
C LEU A 762 15.91 22.92 9.34
N GLU A 763 16.80 22.52 10.25
CA GLU A 763 16.66 22.76 11.69
C GLU A 763 16.65 24.26 11.99
N LYS A 764 17.51 25.03 11.32
CA LYS A 764 17.63 26.48 11.46
C LYS A 764 16.44 27.27 10.87
N LYS A 765 15.82 26.78 9.80
CA LYS A 765 14.80 27.54 9.02
C LYS A 765 13.37 27.02 9.15
N SER A 766 13.14 25.95 9.90
CA SER A 766 11.81 25.37 10.13
C SER A 766 10.85 26.34 10.83
N PRO A 767 9.57 26.46 10.38
CA PRO A 767 8.97 25.80 9.22
C PRO A 767 9.46 26.41 7.89
N VAL A 768 9.79 25.55 6.92
CA VAL A 768 10.35 25.97 5.63
C VAL A 768 9.28 26.11 4.56
N HIS A 769 9.33 27.21 3.80
CA HIS A 769 8.43 27.53 2.70
C HIS A 769 9.18 28.05 1.46
N PRO A 770 10.16 27.30 0.92
CA PRO A 770 10.93 27.76 -0.22
C PRO A 770 10.04 27.91 -1.45
N ALA A 771 10.26 29.00 -2.18
CA ALA A 771 9.61 29.29 -3.45
C ALA A 771 10.53 28.98 -4.64
N VAL A 772 9.92 28.83 -5.81
CA VAL A 772 10.66 28.99 -7.08
C VAL A 772 10.92 30.49 -7.25
N GLU A 773 12.17 30.89 -7.32
CA GLU A 773 12.60 32.29 -7.27
C GLU A 773 12.98 32.85 -8.64
N TRP A 774 12.79 32.07 -9.70
CA TRP A 774 13.14 32.44 -11.08
C TRP A 774 14.64 32.73 -11.24
N ARG A 775 15.47 31.96 -10.53
CA ARG A 775 16.92 31.89 -10.72
C ARG A 775 17.27 31.33 -12.09
N ILE A 776 16.44 30.45 -12.62
CA ILE A 776 16.61 29.83 -13.93
C ILE A 776 15.40 30.16 -14.80
N THR A 777 15.63 30.94 -15.86
CA THR A 777 14.61 31.23 -16.87
C THR A 777 14.92 30.45 -18.14
N ILE A 778 13.93 29.74 -18.70
CA ILE A 778 14.08 28.97 -19.95
C ILE A 778 13.13 29.54 -21.01
N LYS A 779 13.66 29.84 -22.20
CA LYS A 779 12.89 30.25 -23.38
C LYS A 779 12.85 29.10 -24.38
N ASP A 780 11.67 28.55 -24.65
CA ASP A 780 11.43 27.46 -25.59
C ASP A 780 10.46 27.87 -26.73
N PHE A 781 10.30 27.01 -27.75
CA PHE A 781 9.33 27.20 -28.83
C PHE A 781 7.93 26.81 -28.32
N VAL A 782 7.15 27.80 -27.87
CA VAL A 782 5.70 27.72 -27.96
C VAL A 782 5.19 28.94 -28.71
N ASP A 783 4.31 28.67 -29.66
CA ASP A 783 3.56 29.61 -30.50
C ASP A 783 3.18 30.90 -29.72
N ASP A 784 3.17 32.04 -30.41
CA ASP A 784 2.74 33.36 -29.92
C ASP A 784 1.25 33.40 -29.44
N ASN A 785 0.60 32.26 -29.19
CA ASN A 785 -0.77 32.13 -28.72
C ASN A 785 -1.03 31.10 -27.59
N GLU A 786 -0.04 30.39 -27.04
CA GLU A 786 -0.29 29.52 -25.87
C GLU A 786 0.92 29.46 -24.93
N VAL A 787 1.02 30.39 -23.98
CA VAL A 787 1.92 30.22 -22.83
C VAL A 787 1.26 29.26 -21.85
N VAL A 788 1.58 27.96 -21.96
CA VAL A 788 1.32 26.99 -20.89
C VAL A 788 2.63 26.75 -20.16
N GLY A 789 2.83 27.46 -19.05
CA GLY A 789 3.96 27.22 -18.14
C GLY A 789 4.65 28.46 -17.59
N SER A 790 3.91 29.37 -16.96
CA SER A 790 4.39 30.17 -15.82
C SER A 790 3.35 31.24 -15.46
N THR A 791 3.10 31.38 -14.17
CA THR A 791 2.14 32.32 -13.58
C THR A 791 2.61 33.77 -13.78
N LYS A 792 2.51 34.29 -15.01
CA LYS A 792 2.67 35.71 -15.36
C LYS A 792 1.45 36.28 -16.09
N VAL A 793 0.35 35.54 -16.18
CA VAL A 793 -0.93 36.04 -16.71
C VAL A 793 -1.98 36.00 -15.60
N LEU A 794 -1.77 36.78 -14.54
CA LEU A 794 -2.86 37.21 -13.67
C LEU A 794 -2.60 38.54 -12.91
N LEU A 795 -1.44 39.17 -13.09
CA LEU A 795 -1.12 40.48 -12.47
C LEU A 795 -0.99 41.64 -13.48
N ASP A 796 -0.64 41.37 -14.73
CA ASP A 796 -0.55 42.43 -15.76
C ASP A 796 -1.89 42.72 -16.49
N SER A 797 -2.94 41.92 -16.24
CA SER A 797 -4.29 42.14 -16.80
C SER A 797 -5.23 42.92 -15.86
N ILE A 798 -4.78 43.31 -14.67
CA ILE A 798 -5.58 44.05 -13.67
C ILE A 798 -5.15 45.53 -13.59
N CYS A 799 -4.01 45.91 -14.18
CA CYS A 799 -3.50 47.27 -14.16
C CYS A 799 -3.49 47.91 -15.55
N THR A 800 -4.67 48.13 -16.13
CA THR A 800 -4.82 49.08 -17.24
C THR A 800 -5.57 50.32 -16.77
N GLN A 801 -4.89 51.46 -16.88
CA GLN A 801 -5.32 52.84 -16.64
C GLN A 801 -5.45 53.28 -15.17
N ASN A 802 -4.36 53.90 -14.69
CA ASN A 802 -4.36 54.97 -13.67
C ASN A 802 -5.15 54.74 -12.37
N GLU A 803 -4.77 53.75 -11.55
CA GLU A 803 -4.83 53.83 -10.08
C GLU A 803 -4.47 52.47 -9.45
N CYS A 804 -3.25 52.33 -8.92
CA CYS A 804 -3.00 51.42 -7.79
C CYS A 804 -1.74 51.86 -7.03
N ASN A 805 -1.97 52.57 -5.92
CA ASN A 805 -1.00 52.82 -4.87
C ASN A 805 -0.91 51.55 -4.00
N LEU A 806 0.17 50.78 -4.12
CA LEU A 806 0.40 49.60 -3.28
C LEU A 806 1.78 49.63 -2.62
N GLY A 807 2.18 50.82 -2.17
CA GLY A 807 3.36 51.02 -1.33
C GLY A 807 3.18 50.67 0.17
N ASN A 808 2.10 50.00 0.57
CA ASN A 808 1.78 49.76 1.99
C ASN A 808 1.28 48.33 2.30
N PHE A 809 1.70 47.32 1.55
CA PHE A 809 1.33 45.92 1.84
C PHE A 809 2.52 44.96 1.80
N ILE A 810 3.71 45.46 2.18
CA ILE A 810 4.91 44.62 2.38
C ILE A 810 5.48 44.98 3.76
N THR A 811 4.77 44.54 4.78
CA THR A 811 5.26 44.18 6.11
C THR A 811 4.10 43.41 6.75
N ASP A 812 4.31 42.13 7.04
CA ASP A 812 3.39 41.17 7.69
C ASP A 812 2.44 40.36 6.78
N ALA A 813 3.02 39.55 5.89
CA ALA A 813 2.39 38.30 5.44
C ALA A 813 3.42 37.16 5.43
#